data_AF-A0A4D6NF48-F1
#
_entry.id   AF-A0A4D6NF48-F1
#
_cell.length_a   1.000
_cell.length_b   1.000
_cell.length_c   1.000
_cell.angle_alpha   90.00
_cell.angle_beta   90.00
_cell.angle_gamma   90.00
#
_symmetry.space_group_name_H-M   'P 1'
#
loop_
_entity.id
_entity.type
_entity.pdbx_description
1 polymer ?
#
loop_
_entity_poly.entity_id
_entity_poly.type
_entity_poly.pdbx_seq_one_letter_code
_entity_poly.pdbx_strand_id
1 'polypeptide(L)'
;MATDMQRLVGTSEDDEEMGMDVKDEDDDEDDYEENGGEQGNASGMVGIDGGNEMGTATGDNRFPQHQQFHEQVGTPGGGTRRSRPVEEKERTKLRERRRRAITARILAGLRRHGNYNLRVRADINDVIAALAREAGWVVLPDGTTFPSRSQGQKPAGGNSTIHTSSSSHVASQQTPSSSLRGVASSYRSPLEYSACQTKGVFMPTPSPYDLSSTSRSQTSIVGDGEAQRDNHPLIGGSIDNADEKQIADLPARLPERDLAGTPYVPVYVMLPLGVINIKCELVDPDGLLKQLRVLKSVHVDGVMVDCWWGIVEAHAPQEYNWNGYKRLFQMVREVKLKLQVVMSFHECGGNFGDDVCIPLPHWVAEIGRSNPDIFFTDREGRHNPECLSWGIDKERVLRGRTAVEVYFDFMRSFRVEFDEYFEDGLISMIEVGLGPCGELRYPSCPVKHGWRYPGIGEFQCYDQYMLKSLRKAAEARGHAIWARGPDNAGTYNSQPHETGFFCDGGDYDGFYGRFFLSWYSQVLVDHGNRVLSLAKLAFEGSCVTAKLSGIYWWYKTASHAAELTAGYYNPCNRDGYAAIMTMLKINGVSLNIPCVELPTLNQHEGFPETFADPEGLVWQVLNAGWDVDLPVTSQNGFPCLNRVSYNKVLDHAKPMNDPDGRHFSSFTYLRLSPRLMERQNFIEFERFVKRMHGEAVLDLQV
;
A
#
# COMPACT_ATOMS: atom_id res chain seq x y z
N MET A 1 17.67 -61.77 0.98
CA MET A 1 18.90 -62.45 1.44
C MET A 1 19.95 -61.33 1.54
N ALA A 2 20.29 -60.88 2.76
CA ALA A 2 21.17 -61.55 3.73
C ALA A 2 22.65 -61.38 3.30
N THR A 3 23.59 -60.91 4.12
CA THR A 3 23.58 -60.71 5.60
C THR A 3 24.61 -59.63 6.01
N ASP A 4 24.18 -58.72 6.90
CA ASP A 4 24.66 -58.48 8.29
C ASP A 4 26.18 -58.26 8.57
N MET A 5 26.58 -57.13 9.20
CA MET A 5 26.78 -56.86 10.67
C MET A 5 28.01 -57.61 11.30
N GLN A 6 28.78 -57.15 12.30
CA GLN A 6 28.87 -55.96 13.19
C GLN A 6 30.31 -55.91 13.83
N ARG A 7 30.83 -55.04 14.74
CA ARG A 7 30.47 -53.83 15.55
C ARG A 7 31.79 -53.23 16.18
N LEU A 8 31.70 -52.12 16.95
CA LEU A 8 32.50 -51.65 18.12
C LEU A 8 33.51 -50.50 17.86
N VAL A 9 33.27 -49.26 18.32
CA VAL A 9 33.44 -48.62 19.68
C VAL A 9 34.84 -47.99 19.87
N GLY A 10 35.03 -46.81 20.47
CA GLY A 10 34.13 -45.81 21.13
C GLY A 10 34.71 -44.38 21.00
N THR A 11 34.34 -43.34 21.77
CA THR A 11 33.38 -43.17 22.89
C THR A 11 33.01 -41.66 23.06
N SER A 12 32.28 -41.30 24.12
CA SER A 12 31.78 -39.99 24.60
C SER A 12 32.85 -38.84 24.73
N GLU A 13 32.56 -37.57 25.05
CA GLU A 13 31.62 -36.95 26.01
C GLU A 13 31.05 -35.56 25.57
N ASP A 14 30.24 -34.94 26.44
CA ASP A 14 29.34 -33.79 26.17
C ASP A 14 29.90 -32.40 26.60
N ASP A 15 29.12 -31.36 26.27
CA ASP A 15 29.07 -29.96 26.76
C ASP A 15 30.10 -29.41 27.78
N GLU A 16 30.76 -28.30 27.43
CA GLU A 16 31.09 -27.21 28.38
C GLU A 16 30.82 -25.81 27.78
N GLU A 17 30.23 -24.93 28.59
CA GLU A 17 29.91 -23.53 28.26
C GLU A 17 31.10 -22.60 28.55
N MET A 18 31.79 -22.13 27.50
CA MET A 18 32.90 -21.17 27.62
C MET A 18 32.48 -19.76 27.21
N GLY A 19 32.04 -18.96 28.18
CA GLY A 19 31.97 -17.51 28.02
C GLY A 19 33.38 -16.91 27.92
N MET A 20 33.58 -15.94 27.01
CA MET A 20 34.79 -15.13 26.96
C MET A 20 34.45 -13.65 26.96
N ASP A 21 34.90 -12.96 28.01
CA ASP A 21 34.91 -11.50 28.07
C ASP A 21 35.76 -10.94 26.93
N VAL A 22 35.23 -9.92 26.26
CA VAL A 22 36.05 -9.03 25.43
C VAL A 22 36.41 -7.85 26.29
N LYS A 23 37.69 -7.74 26.65
CA LYS A 23 38.24 -6.54 27.28
C LYS A 23 38.08 -5.37 26.31
N ASP A 24 37.68 -4.21 26.83
CA ASP A 24 38.02 -2.95 26.20
C ASP A 24 39.55 -2.75 26.36
N GLU A 25 40.21 -2.23 25.33
CA GLU A 25 41.61 -1.78 25.38
C GLU A 25 41.60 -0.25 25.35
N ASP A 26 42.16 0.38 26.39
CA ASP A 26 42.31 1.82 26.50
C ASP A 26 43.62 2.27 25.82
N ASP A 27 43.54 3.34 25.01
CA ASP A 27 44.71 4.07 24.50
C ASP A 27 44.88 5.36 25.32
N ASP A 28 45.93 5.42 26.16
CA ASP A 28 46.33 6.63 26.91
C ASP A 28 47.32 7.49 26.09
N GLU A 29 47.20 8.82 26.17
CA GLU A 29 48.26 9.77 25.81
C GLU A 29 48.24 11.01 26.75
N ASP A 30 49.04 10.89 27.82
CA ASP A 30 49.81 11.89 28.59
C ASP A 30 49.23 13.27 28.99
N ASP A 31 48.97 13.39 30.30
CA ASP A 31 49.46 14.41 31.26
C ASP A 31 49.50 15.93 30.95
N TYR A 32 48.96 16.71 31.90
CA TYR A 32 49.69 17.81 32.57
C TYR A 32 49.18 18.05 34.01
N GLU A 33 50.14 18.27 34.92
CA GLU A 33 50.10 18.55 36.38
C GLU A 33 48.89 19.36 36.90
N GLU A 34 48.15 18.90 37.94
CA GLU A 34 48.45 18.80 39.39
C GLU A 34 48.14 20.07 40.23
N ASN A 35 47.14 19.98 41.11
CA ASN A 35 47.23 20.41 42.52
C ASN A 35 46.10 19.82 43.39
N GLY A 36 46.36 19.60 44.69
CA GLY A 36 45.52 18.78 45.57
C GLY A 36 44.74 19.50 46.69
N GLY A 37 44.15 18.73 47.60
CA GLY A 37 43.30 19.18 48.73
C GLY A 37 41.82 18.77 48.53
N GLU A 38 41.36 17.55 48.82
CA GLU A 38 41.42 16.74 50.06
C GLU A 38 40.39 17.17 51.14
N GLN A 39 39.78 16.16 51.81
CA GLN A 39 38.80 16.22 52.92
C GLN A 39 37.37 16.66 52.55
N GLY A 40 36.30 16.07 53.12
CA GLY A 40 36.23 14.88 53.98
C GLY A 40 34.91 14.76 54.77
N ASN A 41 34.32 13.56 54.84
CA ASN A 41 33.10 13.16 55.59
C ASN A 41 31.77 13.84 55.16
N ALA A 42 30.56 13.26 55.15
CA ALA A 42 29.93 11.98 55.57
C ALA A 42 28.86 12.14 56.68
N SER A 43 27.70 11.51 56.43
CA SER A 43 26.59 11.21 57.36
C SER A 43 25.71 12.36 57.90
N GLY A 44 24.38 12.13 57.91
CA GLY A 44 23.37 12.97 58.57
C GLY A 44 21.95 12.64 58.07
N MET A 45 21.04 12.20 58.94
CA MET A 45 19.72 11.65 58.56
C MET A 45 18.62 11.96 59.60
N VAL A 46 17.34 12.00 59.16
CA VAL A 46 16.09 12.02 59.95
C VAL A 46 15.65 13.38 60.56
N GLY A 47 14.32 13.65 60.52
CA GLY A 47 13.62 14.75 61.22
C GLY A 47 12.58 15.48 60.34
N ILE A 48 11.43 14.89 59.95
CA ILE A 48 10.19 14.59 60.71
C ILE A 48 9.24 15.80 60.89
N ASP A 49 8.03 15.67 60.30
CA ASP A 49 6.70 16.31 60.52
C ASP A 49 6.53 17.84 60.75
N GLY A 50 5.38 18.39 60.32
CA GLY A 50 5.07 19.81 60.59
C GLY A 50 3.75 20.48 60.20
N GLY A 51 2.70 19.78 59.71
CA GLY A 51 1.28 20.20 59.81
C GLY A 51 0.75 21.56 59.26
N ASN A 52 -0.25 21.45 58.37
CA ASN A 52 -1.47 22.28 58.21
C ASN A 52 -1.47 23.81 57.91
N GLU A 53 -2.19 24.11 56.82
CA GLU A 53 -3.32 25.08 56.69
C GLU A 53 -3.11 26.61 56.63
N MET A 54 -3.24 27.11 55.38
CA MET A 54 -4.40 27.92 54.92
C MET A 54 -4.62 29.35 55.46
N GLY A 55 -4.28 30.34 54.62
CA GLY A 55 -4.74 31.75 54.72
C GLY A 55 -4.09 32.60 53.61
N THR A 56 -4.70 32.81 52.44
CA THR A 56 -5.71 33.83 52.06
C THR A 56 -5.18 35.27 51.89
N ALA A 57 -5.91 36.09 51.10
CA ALA A 57 -5.70 37.51 50.79
C ALA A 57 -4.61 37.92 49.75
N THR A 58 -5.04 38.00 48.48
CA THR A 58 -5.02 39.20 47.58
C THR A 58 -3.98 40.32 47.81
N GLY A 59 -3.31 40.83 46.75
CA GLY A 59 -2.37 41.96 46.92
C GLY A 59 -1.97 42.90 45.75
N ASP A 60 -2.22 42.59 44.48
CA ASP A 60 -2.24 43.54 43.33
C ASP A 60 -0.94 44.32 42.89
N ASN A 61 -0.92 44.68 41.59
CA ASN A 61 -0.25 45.83 40.94
C ASN A 61 1.22 46.25 41.27
N ARG A 62 2.18 45.96 40.37
CA ARG A 62 2.63 46.90 39.29
C ARG A 62 3.93 46.49 38.55
N PHE A 63 3.94 46.73 37.24
CA PHE A 63 5.17 47.00 36.46
C PHE A 63 5.70 48.41 36.78
N PRO A 64 7.01 48.66 36.57
CA PRO A 64 7.34 49.65 35.54
C PRO A 64 8.41 49.17 34.54
N GLN A 65 8.38 49.78 33.36
CA GLN A 65 9.29 49.53 32.23
C GLN A 65 10.38 50.62 32.18
N HIS A 66 11.60 50.26 31.79
CA HIS A 66 12.66 51.22 31.44
C HIS A 66 13.52 50.71 30.27
N GLN A 67 14.25 51.63 29.63
CA GLN A 67 14.49 51.57 28.19
C GLN A 67 15.83 52.23 27.77
N GLN A 68 16.61 51.53 26.91
CA GLN A 68 17.73 52.07 26.09
C GLN A 68 18.95 52.68 26.83
N PHE A 69 20.15 52.83 26.24
CA PHE A 69 20.74 52.40 24.94
C PHE A 69 21.87 51.33 25.22
N HIS A 70 22.88 50.98 24.41
CA HIS A 70 23.43 51.43 23.12
C HIS A 70 24.16 50.26 22.40
N GLU A 71 25.25 50.52 21.67
CA GLU A 71 25.98 49.61 20.79
C GLU A 71 27.50 49.67 21.04
N GLN A 72 28.22 48.58 20.74
CA GLN A 72 29.43 48.64 19.91
C GLN A 72 29.82 47.25 19.38
N VAL A 73 30.69 47.22 18.35
CA VAL A 73 30.95 46.05 17.50
C VAL A 73 32.23 45.33 17.89
N GLY A 74 32.21 43.99 17.91
CA GLY A 74 33.40 43.15 18.07
C GLY A 74 33.20 41.71 17.59
N THR A 75 34.19 41.17 16.88
CA THR A 75 34.31 39.78 16.40
C THR A 75 35.82 39.48 16.28
N PRO A 76 36.34 38.23 16.36
CA PRO A 76 35.61 36.95 16.32
C PRO A 76 36.02 35.87 17.36
N GLY A 77 35.26 34.77 17.38
CA GLY A 77 35.71 33.47 17.90
C GLY A 77 35.22 33.07 19.30
N GLY A 78 35.17 31.75 19.58
CA GLY A 78 35.03 31.22 20.95
C GLY A 78 33.59 30.94 21.46
N GLY A 79 32.69 30.39 20.65
CA GLY A 79 31.34 29.99 21.09
C GLY A 79 31.26 28.55 21.59
N THR A 80 31.11 28.35 22.91
CA THR A 80 30.99 27.04 23.57
C THR A 80 29.85 26.18 23.00
N ARG A 81 30.16 24.93 22.61
CA ARG A 81 29.14 23.92 22.27
C ARG A 81 28.29 23.64 23.53
N ARG A 82 26.98 23.91 23.47
CA ARG A 82 26.03 23.44 24.49
C ARG A 82 26.08 21.91 24.54
N SER A 83 26.42 21.36 25.71
CA SER A 83 26.34 19.92 25.97
C SER A 83 24.91 19.44 25.76
N ARG A 84 24.72 18.40 24.93
CA ARG A 84 23.43 17.72 24.78
C ARG A 84 23.04 17.06 26.11
N PRO A 85 21.73 16.93 26.43
CA PRO A 85 21.28 16.21 27.62
C PRO A 85 21.90 14.82 27.71
N VAL A 86 22.25 14.38 28.93
CA VAL A 86 22.95 13.10 29.16
C VAL A 86 22.14 11.95 28.56
N GLU A 87 20.81 11.96 28.73
CA GLU A 87 19.89 10.98 28.14
C GLU A 87 19.92 10.94 26.60
N GLU A 88 20.14 12.08 25.93
CA GLU A 88 20.27 12.11 24.47
C GLU A 88 21.61 11.51 24.02
N LYS A 89 22.68 11.72 24.80
CA LYS A 89 23.99 11.08 24.61
C LYS A 89 23.87 9.56 24.84
N GLU A 90 23.18 9.12 25.88
CA GLU A 90 22.87 7.71 26.18
C GLU A 90 22.03 7.05 25.08
N ARG A 91 20.91 7.65 24.67
CA ARG A 91 20.09 7.16 23.54
C ARG A 91 20.89 7.09 22.24
N THR A 92 21.87 7.96 22.05
CA THR A 92 22.77 7.93 20.88
C THR A 92 23.80 6.80 20.99
N LYS A 93 24.44 6.60 22.14
CA LYS A 93 25.28 5.41 22.41
C LYS A 93 24.51 4.11 22.18
N LEU A 94 23.26 4.02 22.67
CA LEU A 94 22.43 2.82 22.54
C LEU A 94 22.03 2.54 21.09
N ARG A 95 21.64 3.57 20.32
CA ARG A 95 21.40 3.45 18.87
C ARG A 95 22.65 2.97 18.13
N GLU A 96 23.81 3.51 18.46
CA GLU A 96 25.08 3.14 17.83
C GLU A 96 25.54 1.72 18.20
N ARG A 97 25.41 1.32 19.48
CA ARG A 97 25.63 -0.07 19.92
C ARG A 97 24.71 -1.05 19.18
N ARG A 98 23.41 -0.72 19.06
CA ARG A 98 22.44 -1.55 18.31
C ARG A 98 22.77 -1.61 16.81
N ARG A 99 23.21 -0.51 16.21
CA ARG A 99 23.68 -0.46 14.81
C ARG A 99 24.87 -1.40 14.60
N ARG A 100 25.92 -1.28 15.42
CA ARG A 100 27.12 -2.13 15.37
C ARG A 100 26.78 -3.62 15.55
N ALA A 101 25.93 -3.95 16.51
CA ALA A 101 25.49 -5.33 16.75
C ALA A 101 24.73 -5.94 15.56
N ILE A 102 23.87 -5.17 14.89
CA ILE A 102 23.18 -5.61 13.67
C ILE A 102 24.18 -5.82 12.53
N THR A 103 25.07 -4.85 12.28
CA THR A 103 26.12 -4.95 11.25
C THR A 103 27.03 -6.18 11.47
N ALA A 104 27.46 -6.43 12.71
CA ALA A 104 28.26 -7.60 13.06
C ALA A 104 27.53 -8.93 12.79
N ARG A 105 26.22 -9.02 13.12
CA ARG A 105 25.40 -10.22 12.83
C ARG A 105 25.24 -10.46 11.32
N ILE A 106 25.06 -9.40 10.52
CA ILE A 106 24.98 -9.51 9.06
C ILE A 106 26.31 -10.01 8.47
N LEU A 107 27.44 -9.41 8.87
CA LEU A 107 28.77 -9.80 8.39
C LEU A 107 29.16 -11.22 8.82
N ALA A 108 28.80 -11.63 10.04
CA ALA A 108 28.98 -13.01 10.50
C ALA A 108 28.12 -14.02 9.70
N GLY A 109 26.89 -13.64 9.33
CA GLY A 109 26.03 -14.42 8.45
C GLY A 109 26.62 -14.56 7.04
N LEU A 110 27.06 -13.45 6.44
CA LEU A 110 27.73 -13.44 5.13
C LEU A 110 29.02 -14.29 5.12
N ARG A 111 29.84 -14.22 6.18
CA ARG A 111 31.04 -15.05 6.32
C ARG A 111 30.74 -16.55 6.45
N ARG A 112 29.59 -16.93 7.03
CA ARG A 112 29.17 -18.34 7.19
C ARG A 112 28.41 -18.91 5.99
N HIS A 113 27.67 -18.08 5.24
CA HIS A 113 26.67 -18.54 4.27
C HIS A 113 26.76 -17.89 2.88
N GLY A 114 27.52 -16.79 2.71
CA GLY A 114 27.62 -16.05 1.44
C GLY A 114 28.50 -16.71 0.36
N ASN A 115 28.94 -17.95 0.55
CA ASN A 115 29.76 -18.73 -0.38
C ASN A 115 31.07 -18.05 -0.88
N TYR A 116 31.55 -17.03 -0.17
CA TYR A 116 32.79 -16.33 -0.47
C TYR A 116 34.01 -17.21 -0.18
N ASN A 117 34.99 -17.23 -1.08
CA ASN A 117 36.26 -17.95 -0.90
C ASN A 117 37.18 -17.21 0.09
N LEU A 118 36.84 -17.29 1.38
CA LEU A 118 37.49 -16.62 2.49
C LEU A 118 38.37 -17.58 3.29
N ARG A 119 39.42 -17.04 3.91
CA ARG A 119 40.25 -17.80 4.86
C ARG A 119 39.44 -18.13 6.12
N VAL A 120 39.76 -19.24 6.78
CA VAL A 120 39.09 -19.68 8.03
C VAL A 120 39.09 -18.57 9.11
N ARG A 121 40.14 -17.74 9.15
CA ARG A 121 40.29 -16.57 10.05
C ARG A 121 40.12 -15.21 9.36
N ALA A 122 39.43 -15.14 8.21
CA ALA A 122 39.17 -13.88 7.51
C ALA A 122 38.47 -12.84 8.40
N ASP A 123 38.83 -11.57 8.29
CA ASP A 123 38.29 -10.51 9.13
C ASP A 123 37.00 -9.89 8.56
N ILE A 124 36.57 -8.74 9.09
CA ILE A 124 35.41 -8.00 8.56
C ILE A 124 35.71 -7.36 7.20
N ASN A 125 36.95 -6.90 6.99
CA ASN A 125 37.38 -6.21 5.77
C ASN A 125 37.48 -7.19 4.59
N ASP A 126 37.95 -8.41 4.83
CA ASP A 126 37.93 -9.54 3.89
C ASP A 126 36.51 -9.82 3.35
N VAL A 127 35.50 -9.84 4.24
CA VAL A 127 34.09 -10.05 3.89
C VAL A 127 33.55 -8.89 3.06
N ILE A 128 33.82 -7.64 3.48
CA ILE A 128 33.40 -6.43 2.75
C ILE A 128 34.07 -6.38 1.37
N ALA A 129 35.35 -6.75 1.28
CA ALA A 129 36.10 -6.81 0.02
C ALA A 129 35.55 -7.90 -0.92
N ALA A 130 35.08 -9.04 -0.39
CA ALA A 130 34.43 -10.07 -1.18
C ALA A 130 33.07 -9.61 -1.73
N LEU A 131 32.23 -9.01 -0.88
CA LEU A 131 30.93 -8.43 -1.26
C LEU A 131 31.08 -7.30 -2.30
N ALA A 132 32.09 -6.43 -2.14
CA ALA A 132 32.37 -5.36 -3.12
C ALA A 132 32.81 -5.92 -4.49
N ARG A 133 33.60 -7.00 -4.52
CA ARG A 133 33.97 -7.69 -5.77
C ARG A 133 32.78 -8.37 -6.43
N GLU A 134 31.88 -8.97 -5.66
CA GLU A 134 30.60 -9.50 -6.17
C GLU A 134 29.73 -8.38 -6.77
N ALA A 135 29.68 -7.21 -6.12
CA ALA A 135 29.01 -6.01 -6.61
C ALA A 135 29.73 -5.28 -7.77
N GLY A 136 30.75 -5.91 -8.40
CA GLY A 136 31.42 -5.39 -9.60
C GLY A 136 32.50 -4.32 -9.34
N TRP A 137 32.96 -4.15 -8.11
CA TRP A 137 34.06 -3.24 -7.77
C TRP A 137 35.40 -3.97 -7.80
N VAL A 138 36.43 -3.28 -8.29
CA VAL A 138 37.82 -3.69 -8.06
C VAL A 138 38.20 -3.25 -6.65
N VAL A 139 38.75 -4.18 -5.87
CA VAL A 139 39.24 -3.94 -4.50
C VAL A 139 40.71 -4.31 -4.46
N LEU A 140 41.56 -3.34 -4.15
CA LEU A 140 43.01 -3.49 -4.05
C LEU A 140 43.43 -4.01 -2.65
N PRO A 141 44.66 -4.55 -2.49
CA PRO A 141 45.15 -5.08 -1.22
C PRO A 141 45.31 -4.07 -0.09
N ASP A 142 45.30 -2.77 -0.40
CA ASP A 142 45.31 -1.64 0.55
C ASP A 142 43.90 -1.24 1.02
N GLY A 143 42.84 -1.90 0.52
CA GLY A 143 41.45 -1.55 0.77
C GLY A 143 40.87 -0.51 -0.19
N THR A 144 41.65 0.06 -1.12
CA THR A 144 41.15 1.02 -2.11
C THR A 144 40.17 0.35 -3.08
N THR A 145 38.99 0.96 -3.27
CA THR A 145 37.94 0.43 -4.16
C THR A 145 37.61 1.37 -5.31
N PHE A 146 37.32 0.81 -6.48
CA PHE A 146 36.83 1.57 -7.64
C PHE A 146 35.92 0.75 -8.56
N PRO A 147 34.99 1.37 -9.31
CA PRO A 147 34.11 0.64 -10.23
C PRO A 147 34.88 -0.02 -11.38
N SER A 148 34.56 -1.27 -11.70
CA SER A 148 35.16 -1.95 -12.85
C SER A 148 34.69 -1.32 -14.16
N ARG A 149 35.59 -0.60 -14.85
CA ARG A 149 35.30 -0.02 -16.18
C ARG A 149 35.29 -1.11 -17.24
N SER A 150 34.19 -1.22 -17.96
CA SER A 150 34.07 -2.06 -19.16
C SER A 150 35.04 -1.58 -20.25
N GLN A 151 36.05 -2.41 -20.57
CA GLN A 151 36.81 -2.25 -21.81
C GLN A 151 36.02 -2.82 -22.98
N GLY A 152 35.74 -1.99 -23.99
CA GLY A 152 35.15 -2.43 -25.24
C GLY A 152 36.08 -3.34 -26.03
N GLN A 153 35.52 -4.30 -26.78
CA GLN A 153 36.29 -5.23 -27.59
C GLN A 153 37.09 -4.51 -28.69
N LYS A 154 38.38 -4.85 -28.80
CA LYS A 154 39.21 -4.58 -29.98
C LYS A 154 39.45 -5.89 -30.75
N PRO A 155 39.05 -6.01 -32.01
CA PRO A 155 39.69 -6.94 -32.93
C PRO A 155 41.02 -6.34 -33.42
N ALA A 156 42.01 -7.20 -33.71
CA ALA A 156 43.26 -6.82 -34.35
C ALA A 156 43.56 -7.81 -35.49
N GLY A 157 44.06 -7.30 -36.61
CA GLY A 157 44.27 -8.05 -37.85
C GLY A 157 43.78 -7.25 -39.05
N GLY A 158 44.70 -6.58 -39.74
CA GLY A 158 44.39 -5.76 -40.91
C GLY A 158 45.03 -6.30 -42.18
N ASN A 159 44.66 -5.71 -43.31
CA ASN A 159 45.51 -5.64 -44.50
C ASN A 159 45.07 -4.44 -45.36
N SER A 160 46.00 -3.93 -46.16
CA SER A 160 45.81 -2.70 -46.94
C SER A 160 45.20 -2.98 -48.32
N THR A 161 44.26 -2.13 -48.75
CA THR A 161 44.10 -1.78 -50.17
C THR A 161 43.55 -0.37 -50.34
N ILE A 162 43.98 0.31 -51.40
CA ILE A 162 43.56 1.66 -51.79
C ILE A 162 42.49 1.54 -52.89
N HIS A 163 41.41 2.32 -52.82
CA HIS A 163 40.60 2.83 -53.96
C HIS A 163 39.52 3.78 -53.38
N THR A 164 39.64 5.12 -53.46
CA THR A 164 39.35 6.05 -54.58
C THR A 164 37.86 6.25 -54.94
N SER A 165 37.42 7.51 -54.91
CA SER A 165 36.20 8.08 -55.57
C SER A 165 34.84 7.74 -54.93
N SER A 166 33.82 8.62 -54.94
CA SER A 166 33.73 10.03 -55.37
C SER A 166 32.55 10.77 -54.71
N SER A 167 32.51 12.11 -54.84
CA SER A 167 31.42 12.99 -54.36
C SER A 167 30.51 13.46 -55.49
N SER A 168 29.22 13.71 -55.21
CA SER A 168 28.36 14.62 -56.01
C SER A 168 27.08 15.07 -55.30
N HIS A 169 26.64 16.30 -55.60
CA HIS A 169 25.35 16.91 -55.26
C HIS A 169 24.55 17.16 -56.59
N VAL A 170 23.33 17.72 -56.70
CA VAL A 170 22.52 18.64 -55.87
C VAL A 170 21.02 18.27 -55.99
N ALA A 171 20.15 18.85 -55.14
CA ALA A 171 18.70 18.63 -55.09
C ALA A 171 17.86 19.43 -56.13
N SER A 172 16.55 19.16 -56.14
CA SER A 172 15.43 19.95 -56.72
C SER A 172 14.21 19.74 -55.79
N GLN A 173 13.38 20.71 -55.36
CA GLN A 173 12.54 21.71 -56.08
C GLN A 173 11.51 21.07 -57.04
N GLN A 174 10.22 21.46 -57.09
CA GLN A 174 9.43 22.42 -56.29
C GLN A 174 7.90 22.16 -56.37
N THR A 175 7.12 22.97 -55.63
CA THR A 175 5.63 23.09 -55.54
C THR A 175 4.92 23.49 -56.86
N PRO A 176 3.58 23.27 -57.05
CA PRO A 176 2.57 24.26 -56.59
C PRO A 176 1.15 23.72 -56.19
N SER A 177 0.24 24.64 -55.87
CA SER A 177 -1.07 24.49 -55.19
C SER A 177 -2.32 24.70 -56.07
N SER A 178 -3.51 24.31 -55.61
CA SER A 178 -4.76 25.12 -55.74
C SER A 178 -5.93 24.55 -54.89
N SER A 179 -7.09 25.24 -54.86
CA SER A 179 -8.16 25.05 -53.85
C SER A 179 -9.60 25.12 -54.42
N LEU A 180 -10.55 24.49 -53.72
CA LEU A 180 -12.01 24.68 -53.82
C LEU A 180 -12.57 24.66 -52.38
N ARG A 181 -13.16 25.75 -51.86
CA ARG A 181 -14.54 26.25 -52.08
C ARG A 181 -15.61 25.26 -51.57
N GLY A 182 -16.21 25.59 -50.43
CA GLY A 182 -17.25 24.78 -49.77
C GLY A 182 -18.69 25.24 -50.03
N VAL A 183 -19.63 24.62 -49.31
CA VAL A 183 -21.07 24.92 -49.28
C VAL A 183 -21.52 24.94 -47.82
N ALA A 184 -22.43 25.86 -47.46
CA ALA A 184 -23.10 25.89 -46.16
C ALA A 184 -24.58 25.51 -46.32
N SER A 185 -25.20 24.99 -45.26
CA SER A 185 -26.64 24.89 -45.12
C SER A 185 -27.04 25.22 -43.68
N SER A 186 -28.17 25.91 -43.50
CA SER A 186 -28.59 26.49 -42.21
C SER A 186 -30.07 26.23 -41.96
N TYR A 187 -30.40 25.56 -40.85
CA TYR A 187 -31.71 25.59 -40.20
C TYR A 187 -31.49 25.49 -38.69
N ARG A 188 -31.54 26.60 -37.94
CA ARG A 188 -32.74 27.23 -37.34
C ARG A 188 -33.42 26.40 -36.26
N SER A 189 -33.17 26.79 -35.00
CA SER A 189 -34.10 26.65 -33.88
C SER A 189 -35.31 27.59 -34.06
N PRO A 190 -36.46 27.25 -33.44
CA PRO A 190 -37.01 28.06 -32.35
C PRO A 190 -37.32 27.17 -31.11
N LEU A 191 -37.42 27.60 -29.84
CA LEU A 191 -38.07 28.78 -29.23
C LEU A 191 -39.61 28.73 -29.37
N GLU A 192 -40.46 28.92 -28.33
CA GLU A 192 -40.21 29.10 -26.89
C GLU A 192 -41.51 28.84 -26.08
N TYR A 193 -41.42 28.94 -24.75
CA TYR A 193 -42.51 29.19 -23.77
C TYR A 193 -43.79 28.32 -23.72
N SER A 194 -43.99 27.71 -22.54
CA SER A 194 -45.20 27.97 -21.73
C SER A 194 -44.91 27.74 -20.25
N ALA A 195 -45.44 28.60 -19.37
CA ALA A 195 -45.26 28.51 -17.92
C ALA A 195 -46.53 28.96 -17.17
N CYS A 196 -46.98 28.15 -16.21
CA CYS A 196 -47.95 28.46 -15.14
C CYS A 196 -47.89 27.29 -14.13
N GLN A 197 -47.43 27.43 -12.89
CA GLN A 197 -48.00 28.15 -11.72
C GLN A 197 -48.67 27.20 -10.69
N THR A 198 -47.87 26.82 -9.69
CA THR A 198 -48.20 26.79 -8.24
C THR A 198 -49.48 26.12 -7.72
N LYS A 199 -49.30 24.96 -7.05
CA LYS A 199 -49.92 24.52 -5.76
C LYS A 199 -49.24 23.19 -5.34
N GLY A 200 -48.93 22.92 -4.08
CA GLY A 200 -48.90 23.76 -2.88
C GLY A 200 -48.53 22.95 -1.63
N VAL A 201 -47.50 23.41 -0.89
CA VAL A 201 -47.13 23.16 0.52
C VAL A 201 -47.68 21.92 1.24
N PHE A 202 -46.77 21.07 1.76
CA PHE A 202 -46.87 20.59 3.15
C PHE A 202 -45.48 20.33 3.77
N MET A 203 -45.32 20.73 5.03
CA MET A 203 -44.15 20.52 5.91
C MET A 203 -44.69 20.24 7.33
N PRO A 204 -44.02 19.41 8.13
CA PRO A 204 -44.19 19.46 9.58
C PRO A 204 -42.85 19.54 10.36
N THR A 205 -42.77 20.52 11.25
CA THR A 205 -41.77 20.67 12.33
C THR A 205 -42.51 21.25 13.57
N PRO A 206 -41.95 21.26 14.80
CA PRO A 206 -41.84 20.07 15.66
C PRO A 206 -42.31 20.31 17.13
N SER A 207 -42.15 19.29 18.00
CA SER A 207 -42.23 19.38 19.50
C SER A 207 -43.64 19.57 20.12
N PRO A 208 -43.85 19.53 21.47
CA PRO A 208 -42.90 19.24 22.59
C PRO A 208 -43.44 18.32 23.75
N TYR A 209 -42.56 18.05 24.75
CA TYR A 209 -42.82 17.50 26.13
C TYR A 209 -43.20 15.99 26.26
N ASP A 210 -42.90 15.25 27.36
CA ASP A 210 -42.17 15.60 28.61
C ASP A 210 -41.42 14.44 29.34
N LEU A 211 -40.48 14.85 30.22
CA LEU A 211 -39.82 14.22 31.40
C LEU A 211 -39.91 12.70 31.79
N SER A 212 -38.72 12.13 32.10
CA SER A 212 -38.40 11.19 33.24
C SER A 212 -38.97 9.74 33.26
N SER A 213 -38.41 8.73 33.95
CA SER A 213 -37.05 8.46 34.53
C SER A 213 -36.87 6.98 34.96
N THR A 214 -35.62 6.49 34.93
CA THR A 214 -35.02 5.43 35.80
C THR A 214 -35.64 4.01 35.97
N SER A 215 -34.81 3.02 35.59
CA SER A 215 -34.34 1.87 36.41
C SER A 215 -34.98 0.46 36.37
N ARG A 216 -34.07 -0.53 36.37
CA ARG A 216 -34.06 -1.86 37.02
C ARG A 216 -35.17 -2.90 36.77
N SER A 217 -34.75 -3.95 36.03
CA SER A 217 -34.62 -5.34 36.51
C SER A 217 -35.81 -6.33 36.53
N GLN A 218 -35.49 -7.55 36.06
CA GLN A 218 -35.96 -8.87 36.50
C GLN A 218 -37.38 -9.38 36.14
N THR A 219 -37.41 -10.42 35.29
CA THR A 219 -38.09 -11.73 35.43
C THR A 219 -39.42 -11.82 36.23
N SER A 220 -40.48 -12.52 35.78
CA SER A 220 -40.48 -14.00 35.70
C SER A 220 -41.85 -14.67 35.31
N ILE A 221 -41.78 -15.86 34.69
CA ILE A 221 -42.60 -17.10 34.93
C ILE A 221 -44.09 -17.18 34.44
N VAL A 222 -44.60 -18.45 34.37
CA VAL A 222 -45.94 -18.99 33.97
C VAL A 222 -46.15 -19.10 32.45
N GLY A 223 -46.68 -20.19 31.85
CA GLY A 223 -47.19 -21.53 32.27
C GLY A 223 -47.81 -22.22 31.02
N ASP A 224 -48.14 -23.51 30.88
CA ASP A 224 -48.09 -24.74 31.73
C ASP A 224 -47.61 -25.94 30.84
N GLY A 225 -47.35 -27.17 31.30
CA GLY A 225 -48.33 -28.23 31.65
C GLY A 225 -48.53 -29.23 30.47
N GLU A 226 -48.56 -30.57 30.59
CA GLU A 226 -48.48 -31.49 31.75
C GLU A 226 -47.92 -32.88 31.35
N ALA A 227 -47.43 -33.64 32.35
CA ALA A 227 -47.50 -35.12 32.52
C ALA A 227 -46.94 -36.11 31.44
N GLN A 228 -46.61 -37.38 31.73
CA GLN A 228 -46.61 -38.15 32.99
C GLN A 228 -45.44 -39.18 33.08
N ARG A 229 -45.24 -39.74 34.29
CA ARG A 229 -44.14 -40.62 34.74
C ARG A 229 -44.26 -42.08 34.27
N ASP A 230 -43.16 -42.83 34.36
CA ASP A 230 -43.14 -44.01 35.26
C ASP A 230 -41.73 -44.36 35.80
N ASN A 231 -41.57 -45.40 36.64
CA ASN A 231 -40.58 -45.41 37.75
C ASN A 231 -39.49 -46.53 37.76
N HIS A 232 -38.41 -46.22 38.53
CA HIS A 232 -37.38 -47.04 39.24
C HIS A 232 -37.85 -48.42 39.81
N PRO A 233 -36.95 -49.38 40.25
CA PRO A 233 -35.83 -49.13 41.21
C PRO A 233 -34.61 -50.13 41.29
N LEU A 234 -33.70 -49.82 42.26
CA LEU A 234 -32.76 -50.68 43.05
C LEU A 234 -31.32 -51.10 42.57
N ILE A 235 -30.34 -50.53 43.30
CA ILE A 235 -29.25 -51.17 44.09
C ILE A 235 -28.36 -52.28 43.49
N GLY A 236 -27.04 -52.01 43.48
CA GLY A 236 -25.95 -53.01 43.49
C GLY A 236 -24.58 -52.33 43.33
N GLY A 237 -23.71 -52.33 44.35
CA GLY A 237 -22.47 -51.55 44.35
C GLY A 237 -21.19 -52.39 44.47
N SER A 238 -20.06 -51.84 44.00
CA SER A 238 -18.70 -52.25 44.34
C SER A 238 -17.74 -51.06 44.20
N ILE A 239 -16.55 -51.17 44.80
CA ILE A 239 -15.55 -50.11 44.96
C ILE A 239 -14.48 -50.19 43.85
N ASP A 240 -13.94 -49.02 43.51
CA ASP A 240 -12.71 -48.67 42.77
C ASP A 240 -12.08 -49.68 41.80
N ASN A 241 -11.80 -49.20 40.59
CA ASN A 241 -10.41 -48.95 40.18
C ASN A 241 -10.39 -47.77 39.18
N ALA A 242 -9.42 -46.87 39.31
CA ALA A 242 -9.31 -45.67 38.47
C ALA A 242 -8.11 -45.79 37.53
N ASP A 243 -8.35 -45.98 36.23
CA ASP A 243 -7.36 -45.68 35.19
C ASP A 243 -8.00 -45.53 33.78
N GLU A 244 -8.84 -44.52 33.59
CA GLU A 244 -9.18 -44.05 32.24
C GLU A 244 -8.61 -42.65 32.02
N LYS A 245 -7.68 -42.55 31.05
CA LYS A 245 -7.08 -41.28 30.64
C LYS A 245 -8.15 -40.40 30.03
N GLN A 246 -8.21 -39.15 30.48
CA GLN A 246 -9.01 -38.10 29.86
C GLN A 246 -8.63 -38.01 28.37
N ILE A 247 -9.54 -38.44 27.50
CA ILE A 247 -9.58 -37.95 26.13
C ILE A 247 -9.96 -36.49 26.26
N ALA A 248 -8.97 -35.59 26.14
CA ALA A 248 -9.23 -34.17 26.15
C ALA A 248 -10.12 -33.85 24.94
N ASP A 249 -11.27 -33.23 25.19
CA ASP A 249 -12.15 -32.72 24.13
C ASP A 249 -11.37 -31.68 23.31
N LEU A 250 -10.82 -32.14 22.18
CA LEU A 250 -10.42 -31.26 21.10
C LEU A 250 -11.66 -30.46 20.70
N PRO A 251 -11.63 -29.11 20.73
CA PRO A 251 -12.79 -28.31 20.41
C PRO A 251 -13.26 -28.68 19.01
N ALA A 252 -14.48 -29.19 18.91
CA ALA A 252 -15.03 -29.69 17.67
C ALA A 252 -14.89 -28.60 16.60
N ARG A 253 -14.12 -28.89 15.54
CA ARG A 253 -13.94 -27.95 14.42
C ARG A 253 -15.32 -27.56 13.92
N LEU A 254 -15.66 -26.27 14.03
CA LEU A 254 -16.95 -25.75 13.56
C LEU A 254 -17.16 -26.22 12.12
N PRO A 255 -18.31 -26.85 11.79
CA PRO A 255 -18.58 -27.31 10.43
C PRO A 255 -18.42 -26.14 9.47
N GLU A 256 -17.55 -26.29 8.46
CA GLU A 256 -17.41 -25.24 7.46
C GLU A 256 -18.72 -25.07 6.69
N ARG A 257 -19.04 -23.82 6.41
CA ARG A 257 -20.15 -23.45 5.53
C ARG A 257 -20.01 -24.16 4.18
N ASP A 258 -20.97 -25.02 3.89
CA ASP A 258 -21.12 -25.59 2.56
C ASP A 258 -21.46 -24.46 1.57
N LEU A 259 -20.86 -24.53 0.40
CA LEU A 259 -21.01 -23.59 -0.70
C LEU A 259 -21.38 -24.29 -2.01
N ALA A 260 -21.65 -25.61 -1.97
CA ALA A 260 -22.18 -26.35 -3.11
C ALA A 260 -23.46 -25.70 -3.66
N GLY A 261 -23.48 -25.44 -4.97
CA GLY A 261 -24.62 -24.81 -5.64
C GLY A 261 -24.76 -23.30 -5.44
N THR A 262 -23.82 -22.63 -4.77
CA THR A 262 -23.77 -21.16 -4.72
C THR A 262 -23.31 -20.56 -6.06
N PRO A 263 -23.61 -19.28 -6.38
CA PRO A 263 -23.23 -18.65 -7.64
C PRO A 263 -21.72 -18.74 -7.93
N TYR A 264 -21.37 -19.06 -9.18
CA TYR A 264 -19.99 -19.26 -9.62
C TYR A 264 -19.21 -17.94 -9.61
N VAL A 265 -18.17 -17.84 -8.78
CA VAL A 265 -17.25 -16.69 -8.75
C VAL A 265 -15.95 -17.11 -9.43
N PRO A 266 -15.59 -16.55 -10.60
CA PRO A 266 -14.37 -16.92 -11.31
C PRO A 266 -13.12 -16.45 -10.55
N VAL A 267 -12.09 -17.32 -10.50
CA VAL A 267 -10.84 -17.09 -9.78
C VAL A 267 -9.68 -16.90 -10.75
N TYR A 268 -9.02 -15.76 -10.61
CA TYR A 268 -7.81 -15.39 -11.34
C TYR A 268 -6.60 -15.43 -10.39
N VAL A 269 -5.39 -15.54 -10.94
CA VAL A 269 -4.14 -15.43 -10.17
C VAL A 269 -3.26 -14.35 -10.78
N MET A 270 -2.80 -13.40 -9.98
CA MET A 270 -1.89 -12.36 -10.47
C MET A 270 -0.48 -12.92 -10.69
N LEU A 271 0.13 -12.62 -11.84
CA LEU A 271 1.48 -13.06 -12.21
C LEU A 271 2.57 -12.29 -11.41
N PRO A 272 3.82 -12.78 -11.34
CA PRO A 272 4.94 -12.04 -10.72
C PRO A 272 5.11 -10.63 -11.28
N LEU A 273 5.48 -9.66 -10.43
CA LEU A 273 5.61 -8.23 -10.82
C LEU A 273 6.56 -8.04 -12.02
N GLY A 274 7.73 -8.68 -11.97
CA GLY A 274 8.74 -8.70 -13.02
C GLY A 274 8.57 -9.79 -14.08
N VAL A 275 7.36 -10.32 -14.32
CA VAL A 275 7.14 -11.34 -15.37
C VAL A 275 7.54 -10.82 -16.75
N ILE A 276 7.38 -9.51 -17.00
CA ILE A 276 8.02 -8.79 -18.11
C ILE A 276 9.14 -7.93 -17.53
N ASN A 277 10.34 -8.01 -18.11
CA ASN A 277 11.49 -7.20 -17.68
C ASN A 277 11.50 -5.79 -18.30
N ILE A 278 12.40 -4.92 -17.83
CA ILE A 278 12.52 -3.52 -18.26
C ILE A 278 12.89 -3.29 -19.75
N LYS A 279 13.13 -4.35 -20.52
CA LYS A 279 13.32 -4.31 -21.99
C LYS A 279 12.07 -4.75 -22.77
N CYS A 280 10.98 -5.03 -22.07
CA CYS A 280 9.81 -5.74 -22.58
C CYS A 280 10.11 -7.17 -23.08
N GLU A 281 10.90 -7.94 -22.32
CA GLU A 281 11.15 -9.37 -22.58
C GLU A 281 10.45 -10.23 -21.50
N LEU A 282 9.87 -11.37 -21.89
CA LEU A 282 9.23 -12.32 -20.97
C LEU A 282 10.28 -13.11 -20.17
N VAL A 283 10.21 -13.06 -18.84
CA VAL A 283 11.10 -13.76 -17.91
C VAL A 283 10.62 -15.20 -17.68
N ASP A 284 11.57 -16.14 -17.60
CA ASP A 284 11.38 -17.60 -17.49
C ASP A 284 10.12 -18.16 -18.18
N PRO A 285 10.06 -18.15 -19.53
CA PRO A 285 8.90 -18.65 -20.26
C PRO A 285 8.57 -20.12 -19.96
N ASP A 286 9.58 -20.96 -19.70
CA ASP A 286 9.39 -22.40 -19.48
C ASP A 286 8.96 -22.73 -18.05
N GLY A 287 9.42 -21.99 -17.04
CA GLY A 287 8.92 -22.07 -15.67
C GLY A 287 7.49 -21.53 -15.57
N LEU A 288 7.22 -20.36 -16.16
CA LEU A 288 5.89 -19.78 -16.20
C LEU A 288 4.87 -20.69 -16.90
N LEU A 289 5.21 -21.26 -18.05
CA LEU A 289 4.33 -22.19 -18.77
C LEU A 289 3.98 -23.45 -17.94
N LYS A 290 4.90 -23.94 -17.10
CA LYS A 290 4.61 -25.03 -16.16
C LYS A 290 3.64 -24.56 -15.06
N GLN A 291 3.87 -23.39 -14.48
CA GLN A 291 2.99 -22.81 -13.46
C GLN A 291 1.58 -22.53 -14.00
N LEU A 292 1.44 -21.95 -15.19
CA LEU A 292 0.14 -21.72 -15.84
C LEU A 292 -0.63 -23.02 -16.08
N ARG A 293 0.05 -24.10 -16.51
CA ARG A 293 -0.57 -25.43 -16.68
C ARG A 293 -1.01 -26.03 -15.34
N VAL A 294 -0.24 -25.82 -14.27
CA VAL A 294 -0.62 -26.24 -12.91
C VAL A 294 -1.85 -25.47 -12.42
N LEU A 295 -1.90 -24.14 -12.59
CA LEU A 295 -3.10 -23.35 -12.29
C LEU A 295 -4.33 -23.84 -13.08
N LYS A 296 -4.19 -24.08 -14.39
CA LYS A 296 -5.30 -24.58 -15.22
C LYS A 296 -5.79 -25.97 -14.78
N SER A 297 -4.90 -26.82 -14.25
CA SER A 297 -5.27 -28.17 -13.78
C SER A 297 -6.19 -28.16 -12.56
N VAL A 298 -6.12 -27.12 -11.72
CA VAL A 298 -7.06 -26.86 -10.60
C VAL A 298 -8.17 -25.85 -10.97
N HIS A 299 -8.51 -25.81 -12.27
CA HIS A 299 -9.64 -25.07 -12.85
C HIS A 299 -9.64 -23.54 -12.74
N VAL A 300 -8.52 -22.91 -12.35
CA VAL A 300 -8.35 -21.45 -12.42
C VAL A 300 -8.83 -20.89 -13.77
N ASP A 301 -9.65 -19.85 -13.69
CA ASP A 301 -10.29 -19.22 -14.85
C ASP A 301 -9.27 -18.52 -15.73
N GLY A 302 -8.39 -17.74 -15.10
CA GLY A 302 -7.43 -16.88 -15.77
C GLY A 302 -6.30 -16.36 -14.91
N VAL A 303 -5.55 -15.40 -15.45
CA VAL A 303 -4.47 -14.70 -14.75
C VAL A 303 -4.58 -13.19 -14.90
N MET A 304 -4.01 -12.44 -13.96
CA MET A 304 -3.96 -10.98 -13.97
C MET A 304 -2.52 -10.49 -14.13
N VAL A 305 -2.28 -9.46 -14.95
CA VAL A 305 -0.92 -8.93 -15.20
C VAL A 305 -0.87 -7.41 -15.33
N ASP A 306 0.19 -6.84 -14.78
CA ASP A 306 0.55 -5.43 -14.90
C ASP A 306 1.12 -5.10 -16.29
N CYS A 307 0.45 -4.25 -17.06
CA CYS A 307 1.04 -3.58 -18.24
C CYS A 307 1.72 -2.28 -17.82
N TRP A 308 2.98 -2.39 -17.44
CA TRP A 308 3.80 -1.29 -16.91
C TRP A 308 4.04 -0.21 -17.95
N TRP A 309 3.51 1.00 -17.70
CA TRP A 309 3.71 2.16 -18.56
C TRP A 309 5.20 2.45 -18.79
N GLY A 310 6.01 2.35 -17.73
CA GLY A 310 7.47 2.51 -17.74
C GLY A 310 8.28 1.47 -18.53
N ILE A 311 7.69 0.33 -18.89
CA ILE A 311 8.32 -0.68 -19.76
C ILE A 311 7.90 -0.46 -21.22
N VAL A 312 6.62 -0.14 -21.44
CA VAL A 312 6.03 -0.12 -22.77
C VAL A 312 6.29 1.21 -23.51
N GLU A 313 6.15 2.37 -22.85
CA GLU A 313 6.45 3.70 -23.44
C GLU A 313 7.79 4.25 -22.90
N ALA A 314 8.73 3.35 -22.59
CA ALA A 314 9.90 3.61 -21.75
C ALA A 314 10.83 4.73 -22.24
N HIS A 315 11.07 4.79 -23.56
CA HIS A 315 12.13 5.61 -24.16
C HIS A 315 11.65 6.98 -24.61
N ALA A 316 10.53 7.05 -25.33
CA ALA A 316 10.00 8.30 -25.88
C ALA A 316 8.46 8.30 -25.93
N PRO A 317 7.83 9.50 -25.92
CA PRO A 317 6.39 9.65 -26.14
C PRO A 317 5.92 8.91 -27.40
N GLN A 318 4.84 8.13 -27.26
CA GLN A 318 4.15 7.39 -28.32
C GLN A 318 4.97 6.27 -29.00
N GLU A 319 6.16 5.94 -28.49
CA GLU A 319 6.94 4.76 -28.91
C GLU A 319 6.62 3.55 -28.01
N TYR A 320 5.58 2.79 -28.39
CA TYR A 320 5.06 1.66 -27.61
C TYR A 320 5.72 0.32 -28.00
N ASN A 321 6.31 -0.39 -27.03
CA ASN A 321 6.86 -1.73 -27.19
C ASN A 321 6.03 -2.76 -26.40
N TRP A 322 5.26 -3.58 -27.12
CA TRP A 322 4.37 -4.59 -26.55
C TRP A 322 4.90 -6.04 -26.67
N ASN A 323 6.14 -6.25 -27.11
CA ASN A 323 6.63 -7.56 -27.55
C ASN A 323 6.63 -8.65 -26.45
N GLY A 324 7.02 -8.31 -25.22
CA GLY A 324 6.97 -9.23 -24.08
C GLY A 324 5.53 -9.64 -23.75
N TYR A 325 4.61 -8.67 -23.75
CA TYR A 325 3.18 -8.87 -23.51
C TYR A 325 2.53 -9.73 -24.61
N LYS A 326 2.85 -9.51 -25.88
CA LYS A 326 2.44 -10.41 -27.00
C LYS A 326 2.83 -11.86 -26.74
N ARG A 327 4.09 -12.12 -26.35
CA ARG A 327 4.57 -13.47 -26.06
C ARG A 327 3.87 -14.10 -24.84
N LEU A 328 3.57 -13.29 -23.82
CA LEU A 328 2.81 -13.73 -22.65
C LEU A 328 1.34 -14.05 -22.99
N PHE A 329 0.66 -13.19 -23.73
CA PHE A 329 -0.77 -13.36 -24.02
C PHE A 329 -1.00 -14.55 -24.96
N GLN A 330 -0.09 -14.78 -25.91
CA GLN A 330 -0.07 -16.00 -26.71
C GLN A 330 0.08 -17.26 -25.84
N MET A 331 0.97 -17.26 -24.84
CA MET A 331 1.13 -18.39 -23.90
C MET A 331 -0.14 -18.63 -23.06
N VAL A 332 -0.79 -17.55 -22.59
CA VAL A 332 -2.05 -17.61 -21.84
C VAL A 332 -3.19 -18.17 -22.72
N ARG A 333 -3.25 -17.77 -24.00
CA ARG A 333 -4.18 -18.30 -25.01
C ARG A 333 -3.97 -19.80 -25.25
N GLU A 334 -2.72 -20.25 -25.41
CA GLU A 334 -2.38 -21.66 -25.60
C GLU A 334 -2.76 -22.54 -24.39
N VAL A 335 -2.65 -22.02 -23.16
CA VAL A 335 -3.07 -22.72 -21.94
C VAL A 335 -4.59 -22.63 -21.68
N LYS A 336 -5.32 -21.80 -22.45
CA LYS A 336 -6.77 -21.57 -22.32
C LYS A 336 -7.16 -21.01 -20.95
N LEU A 337 -6.37 -20.06 -20.48
CA LEU A 337 -6.67 -19.19 -19.34
C LEU A 337 -7.24 -17.87 -19.87
N LYS A 338 -8.21 -17.26 -19.17
CA LYS A 338 -8.61 -15.87 -19.41
C LYS A 338 -7.54 -14.90 -18.88
N LEU A 339 -7.65 -13.64 -19.27
CA LEU A 339 -6.66 -12.61 -18.96
C LEU A 339 -7.33 -11.34 -18.42
N GLN A 340 -6.89 -10.88 -17.25
CA GLN A 340 -7.15 -9.54 -16.73
C GLN A 340 -5.88 -8.70 -16.87
N VAL A 341 -6.00 -7.44 -17.26
CA VAL A 341 -4.82 -6.59 -17.53
C VAL A 341 -4.93 -5.25 -16.82
N VAL A 342 -3.91 -4.88 -16.04
CA VAL A 342 -3.82 -3.58 -15.38
C VAL A 342 -3.10 -2.59 -16.31
N MET A 343 -3.70 -1.42 -16.56
CA MET A 343 -3.02 -0.28 -17.15
C MET A 343 -2.19 0.42 -16.06
N SER A 344 -0.98 -0.10 -15.80
CA SER A 344 -0.17 0.28 -14.64
C SER A 344 0.61 1.58 -14.91
N PHE A 345 -0.09 2.71 -14.75
CA PHE A 345 0.43 4.08 -14.86
C PHE A 345 1.23 4.56 -13.63
N HIS A 346 1.87 3.64 -12.92
CA HIS A 346 2.59 3.89 -11.67
C HIS A 346 3.91 3.11 -11.61
N GLU A 347 4.82 3.53 -10.71
CA GLU A 347 6.04 2.82 -10.37
C GLU A 347 5.72 1.53 -9.59
N CYS A 348 6.32 0.41 -9.99
CA CYS A 348 6.53 -0.73 -9.09
C CYS A 348 7.80 -0.48 -8.29
N GLY A 349 7.76 -0.65 -6.96
CA GLY A 349 8.94 -0.58 -6.12
C GLY A 349 8.78 0.40 -4.96
N GLY A 350 8.86 -0.12 -3.73
CA GLY A 350 8.86 0.66 -2.50
C GLY A 350 7.52 0.74 -1.76
N ASN A 351 6.48 0.07 -2.26
CA ASN A 351 5.30 -0.29 -1.48
C ASN A 351 5.49 -1.68 -0.82
N PHE A 352 4.59 -2.04 0.11
CA PHE A 352 4.65 -3.34 0.76
C PHE A 352 4.28 -4.47 -0.21
N GLY A 353 5.26 -5.35 -0.49
CA GLY A 353 5.09 -6.51 -1.38
C GLY A 353 5.79 -6.38 -2.74
N ASP A 354 6.38 -5.23 -3.06
CA ASP A 354 7.17 -5.05 -4.28
C ASP A 354 8.53 -5.77 -4.17
N ASP A 355 8.79 -6.73 -5.06
CA ASP A 355 10.08 -7.43 -5.21
C ASP A 355 10.91 -6.95 -6.41
N VAL A 356 10.37 -6.04 -7.23
CA VAL A 356 11.01 -5.46 -8.42
C VAL A 356 10.88 -3.93 -8.40
N CYS A 357 11.81 -3.24 -9.07
CA CYS A 357 11.73 -1.79 -9.31
C CYS A 357 11.49 -1.53 -10.80
N ILE A 358 10.37 -0.89 -11.13
CA ILE A 358 9.93 -0.53 -12.48
C ILE A 358 9.42 0.92 -12.42
N PRO A 359 10.27 1.93 -12.71
CA PRO A 359 9.89 3.34 -12.62
C PRO A 359 8.93 3.76 -13.75
N LEU A 360 8.37 4.97 -13.63
CA LEU A 360 7.73 5.66 -14.76
C LEU A 360 8.71 5.85 -15.94
N PRO A 361 8.23 6.09 -17.18
CA PRO A 361 9.09 6.22 -18.36
C PRO A 361 10.23 7.24 -18.21
N HIS A 362 11.37 6.99 -18.86
CA HIS A 362 12.56 7.84 -18.69
C HIS A 362 12.30 9.29 -19.10
N TRP A 363 11.52 9.50 -20.16
CA TRP A 363 11.14 10.82 -20.64
C TRP A 363 10.20 11.58 -19.69
N VAL A 364 9.50 10.90 -18.77
CA VAL A 364 8.72 11.51 -17.68
C VAL A 364 9.65 11.92 -16.55
N ALA A 365 10.57 11.02 -16.16
CA ALA A 365 11.59 11.30 -15.16
C ALA A 365 12.54 12.44 -15.58
N GLU A 366 12.77 12.66 -16.87
CA GLU A 366 13.43 13.86 -17.42
C GLU A 366 12.66 15.14 -17.12
N ILE A 367 11.35 15.16 -17.40
CA ILE A 367 10.50 16.33 -17.17
C ILE A 367 10.46 16.64 -15.66
N GLY A 368 10.31 15.61 -14.82
CA GLY A 368 10.32 15.75 -13.36
C GLY A 368 11.61 16.34 -12.78
N ARG A 369 12.76 16.24 -13.48
CA ARG A 369 14.01 16.94 -13.07
C ARG A 369 14.00 18.44 -13.37
N SER A 370 13.11 18.91 -14.24
CA SER A 370 12.98 20.33 -14.63
C SER A 370 11.70 20.99 -14.12
N ASN A 371 10.67 20.18 -13.84
CA ASN A 371 9.36 20.57 -13.35
C ASN A 371 8.87 19.48 -12.38
N PRO A 372 9.31 19.48 -11.11
CA PRO A 372 9.01 18.40 -10.17
C PRO A 372 7.53 18.37 -9.74
N ASP A 373 6.81 19.48 -9.91
CA ASP A 373 5.37 19.58 -9.65
C ASP A 373 4.49 18.72 -10.58
N ILE A 374 5.05 17.99 -11.56
CA ILE A 374 4.31 16.91 -12.24
C ILE A 374 3.97 15.75 -11.30
N PHE A 375 4.60 15.70 -10.11
CA PHE A 375 4.43 14.67 -9.10
C PHE A 375 3.70 15.19 -7.87
N PHE A 376 3.00 14.29 -7.17
CA PHE A 376 2.38 14.61 -5.89
C PHE A 376 3.43 15.09 -4.88
N THR A 377 3.08 16.11 -4.10
CA THR A 377 4.02 16.81 -3.22
C THR A 377 3.41 17.01 -1.83
N ASP A 378 4.19 16.67 -0.79
CA ASP A 378 3.80 16.82 0.62
C ASP A 378 4.11 18.21 1.20
N ARG A 379 3.78 18.41 2.49
CA ARG A 379 3.92 19.71 3.15
C ARG A 379 5.37 20.17 3.31
N GLU A 380 6.33 19.25 3.35
CA GLU A 380 7.76 19.57 3.43
C GLU A 380 8.39 19.79 2.04
N GLY A 381 7.61 19.66 0.96
CA GLY A 381 8.06 19.83 -0.41
C GLY A 381 8.74 18.57 -0.98
N ARG A 382 8.50 17.38 -0.41
CA ARG A 382 8.98 16.13 -1.00
C ARG A 382 8.02 15.68 -2.10
N HIS A 383 8.56 15.45 -3.29
CA HIS A 383 7.83 14.97 -4.45
C HIS A 383 7.87 13.42 -4.50
N ASN A 384 6.72 12.75 -4.62
CA ASN A 384 6.66 11.30 -4.84
C ASN A 384 6.59 10.97 -6.35
N PRO A 385 7.65 10.42 -6.97
CA PRO A 385 7.69 10.10 -8.40
C PRO A 385 6.89 8.85 -8.81
N GLU A 386 6.20 8.19 -7.88
CA GLU A 386 5.46 6.94 -8.12
C GLU A 386 4.35 7.08 -9.18
N CYS A 387 3.68 8.23 -9.24
CA CYS A 387 2.65 8.55 -10.23
C CYS A 387 2.53 10.07 -10.45
N LEU A 388 1.86 10.48 -11.53
CA LEU A 388 1.66 11.90 -11.83
C LEU A 388 0.60 12.54 -10.93
N SER A 389 0.82 13.79 -10.51
CA SER A 389 -0.19 14.58 -9.81
C SER A 389 -1.41 14.83 -10.69
N TRP A 390 -2.60 14.61 -10.14
CA TRP A 390 -3.87 14.92 -10.80
C TRP A 390 -4.03 16.42 -11.12
N GLY A 391 -3.20 17.29 -10.54
CA GLY A 391 -3.09 18.70 -10.90
C GLY A 391 -2.73 18.93 -12.37
N ILE A 392 -1.97 18.01 -13.00
CA ILE A 392 -1.54 18.12 -14.41
C ILE A 392 -2.44 17.39 -15.42
N ASP A 393 -3.59 16.85 -14.99
CA ASP A 393 -4.58 16.18 -15.86
C ASP A 393 -4.97 17.02 -17.10
N LYS A 394 -4.98 18.34 -16.96
CA LYS A 394 -5.43 19.32 -17.97
C LYS A 394 -4.33 20.26 -18.43
N GLU A 395 -3.10 20.09 -17.97
CA GLU A 395 -1.96 21.00 -18.23
C GLU A 395 -0.98 20.34 -19.21
N ARG A 396 -0.57 21.04 -20.28
CA ARG A 396 0.21 20.48 -21.41
C ARG A 396 1.71 20.33 -21.14
N VAL A 397 2.06 19.83 -19.96
CA VAL A 397 3.45 19.78 -19.46
C VAL A 397 4.23 18.53 -19.89
N LEU A 398 3.55 17.50 -20.42
CA LEU A 398 4.16 16.23 -20.82
C LEU A 398 4.59 16.26 -22.29
N ARG A 399 5.63 17.06 -22.59
CA ARG A 399 6.11 17.34 -23.97
C ARG A 399 4.97 17.78 -24.92
N GLY A 400 4.03 18.58 -24.40
CA GLY A 400 2.86 19.10 -25.14
C GLY A 400 1.55 18.32 -24.94
N ARG A 401 1.59 17.11 -24.38
CA ARG A 401 0.40 16.35 -23.94
C ARG A 401 0.02 16.70 -22.49
N THR A 402 -1.23 16.46 -22.10
CA THR A 402 -1.66 16.40 -20.69
C THR A 402 -1.61 14.96 -20.16
N ALA A 403 -1.68 14.75 -18.84
CA ALA A 403 -1.62 13.39 -18.27
C ALA A 403 -2.73 12.46 -18.80
N VAL A 404 -3.98 12.96 -18.91
CA VAL A 404 -5.09 12.12 -19.40
C VAL A 404 -5.00 11.80 -20.90
N GLU A 405 -4.34 12.64 -21.70
CA GLU A 405 -4.03 12.33 -23.11
C GLU A 405 -2.98 11.22 -23.22
N VAL A 406 -1.95 11.23 -22.36
CA VAL A 406 -0.93 10.17 -22.29
C VAL A 406 -1.58 8.83 -21.94
N TYR A 407 -2.43 8.81 -20.90
CA TYR A 407 -3.14 7.59 -20.50
C TYR A 407 -4.08 7.09 -21.61
N PHE A 408 -4.80 7.98 -22.30
CA PHE A 408 -5.67 7.59 -23.41
C PHE A 408 -4.91 7.08 -24.64
N ASP A 409 -3.79 7.72 -25.02
CA ASP A 409 -2.93 7.22 -26.09
C ASP A 409 -2.40 5.81 -25.79
N PHE A 410 -2.00 5.55 -24.54
CA PHE A 410 -1.53 4.25 -24.08
C PHE A 410 -2.63 3.18 -24.12
N MET A 411 -3.81 3.47 -23.56
CA MET A 411 -4.97 2.57 -23.60
C MET A 411 -5.41 2.28 -25.04
N ARG A 412 -5.40 3.28 -25.92
CA ARG A 412 -5.69 3.12 -27.35
C ARG A 412 -4.63 2.26 -28.06
N SER A 413 -3.34 2.43 -27.73
CA SER A 413 -2.28 1.57 -28.26
C SER A 413 -2.48 0.11 -27.84
N PHE A 414 -2.79 -0.14 -26.57
CA PHE A 414 -3.12 -1.47 -26.07
C PHE A 414 -4.34 -2.07 -26.79
N ARG A 415 -5.43 -1.31 -26.92
CA ARG A 415 -6.65 -1.76 -27.62
C ARG A 415 -6.37 -2.18 -29.05
N VAL A 416 -5.57 -1.41 -29.81
CA VAL A 416 -5.25 -1.69 -31.22
C VAL A 416 -4.28 -2.87 -31.35
N GLU A 417 -3.27 -2.95 -30.50
CA GLU A 417 -2.23 -4.00 -30.56
C GLU A 417 -2.76 -5.40 -30.19
N PHE A 418 -3.78 -5.46 -29.33
CA PHE A 418 -4.34 -6.71 -28.81
C PHE A 418 -5.78 -6.98 -29.27
N ASP A 419 -6.21 -6.40 -30.40
CA ASP A 419 -7.59 -6.47 -30.92
C ASP A 419 -8.14 -7.90 -30.98
N GLU A 420 -7.38 -8.83 -31.59
CA GLU A 420 -7.74 -10.25 -31.67
C GLU A 420 -7.99 -10.91 -30.29
N TYR A 421 -7.36 -10.43 -29.22
CA TYR A 421 -7.52 -10.97 -27.86
C TYR A 421 -8.77 -10.41 -27.14
N PHE A 422 -9.31 -9.29 -27.62
CA PHE A 422 -10.65 -8.81 -27.24
C PHE A 422 -11.73 -9.54 -28.05
N GLU A 423 -11.53 -9.77 -29.35
CA GLU A 423 -12.47 -10.51 -30.21
C GLU A 423 -12.57 -12.01 -29.82
N ASP A 424 -11.44 -12.67 -29.52
CA ASP A 424 -11.38 -14.01 -28.89
C ASP A 424 -12.03 -14.04 -27.49
N GLY A 425 -12.31 -12.85 -26.91
CA GLY A 425 -12.73 -12.68 -25.53
C GLY A 425 -11.72 -13.22 -24.52
N LEU A 426 -10.44 -13.34 -24.87
CA LEU A 426 -9.39 -13.81 -23.96
C LEU A 426 -9.19 -12.81 -22.83
N ILE A 427 -9.11 -11.52 -23.19
CA ILE A 427 -9.10 -10.41 -22.24
C ILE A 427 -10.52 -10.25 -21.69
N SER A 428 -10.71 -10.60 -20.42
CA SER A 428 -12.02 -10.54 -19.75
C SER A 428 -12.25 -9.23 -18.98
N MET A 429 -11.19 -8.51 -18.62
CA MET A 429 -11.27 -7.26 -17.86
C MET A 429 -10.02 -6.40 -18.02
N ILE A 430 -10.19 -5.08 -18.08
CA ILE A 430 -9.12 -4.09 -17.93
C ILE A 430 -9.25 -3.40 -16.58
N GLU A 431 -8.24 -3.47 -15.72
CA GLU A 431 -8.12 -2.57 -14.57
C GLU A 431 -7.38 -1.30 -14.99
N VAL A 432 -7.90 -0.14 -14.62
CA VAL A 432 -7.27 1.15 -14.93
C VAL A 432 -6.59 1.69 -13.69
N GLY A 433 -5.26 1.89 -13.75
CA GLY A 433 -4.51 2.52 -12.67
C GLY A 433 -4.85 4.00 -12.54
N LEU A 434 -5.23 4.44 -11.33
CA LEU A 434 -5.69 5.81 -11.06
C LEU A 434 -4.80 6.59 -10.07
N GLY A 435 -3.64 6.03 -9.72
CA GLY A 435 -2.73 6.61 -8.72
C GLY A 435 -1.68 5.60 -8.23
N PRO A 436 -1.13 5.78 -7.01
CA PRO A 436 -0.11 4.91 -6.42
C PRO A 436 -0.66 3.49 -6.20
N CYS A 437 0.17 2.46 -6.38
CA CYS A 437 -0.27 1.05 -6.47
C CYS A 437 -1.43 0.80 -7.47
N GLY A 438 -1.65 1.69 -8.45
CA GLY A 438 -2.82 1.69 -9.33
C GLY A 438 -4.13 2.14 -8.67
N GLU A 439 -4.13 2.43 -7.37
CA GLU A 439 -5.31 2.74 -6.57
C GLU A 439 -5.76 4.19 -6.77
N LEU A 440 -7.08 4.41 -6.81
CA LEU A 440 -7.66 5.76 -6.75
C LEU A 440 -7.54 6.32 -5.32
N ARG A 441 -6.37 6.86 -4.98
CA ARG A 441 -6.05 7.59 -3.75
C ARG A 441 -4.85 8.52 -3.96
N TYR A 442 -4.61 9.42 -3.01
CA TYR A 442 -3.34 10.12 -2.90
C TYR A 442 -2.25 9.20 -2.29
N PRO A 443 -0.95 9.45 -2.55
CA PRO A 443 0.16 8.74 -1.90
C PRO A 443 0.42 9.26 -0.47
N SER A 444 -0.58 9.16 0.41
CA SER A 444 -0.52 9.74 1.77
C SER A 444 0.31 8.96 2.79
N CYS A 445 0.64 7.70 2.50
CA CYS A 445 1.39 6.78 3.36
C CYS A 445 2.71 6.24 2.76
N PRO A 446 3.57 7.06 2.10
CA PRO A 446 4.69 6.56 1.34
C PRO A 446 5.86 6.15 2.25
N VAL A 447 6.19 4.85 2.24
CA VAL A 447 7.31 4.27 3.02
C VAL A 447 8.64 4.96 2.66
N LYS A 448 8.79 5.38 1.39
CA LYS A 448 9.96 6.14 0.90
C LYS A 448 10.21 7.46 1.65
N HIS A 449 9.17 8.11 2.18
CA HIS A 449 9.30 9.34 2.99
C HIS A 449 9.30 9.08 4.51
N GLY A 450 9.37 7.80 4.93
CA GLY A 450 9.45 7.42 6.33
C GLY A 450 8.13 7.27 7.06
N TRP A 451 6.99 7.22 6.34
CA TRP A 451 5.72 6.76 6.91
C TRP A 451 5.85 5.32 7.44
N ARG A 452 5.17 5.04 8.56
CA ARG A 452 5.08 3.73 9.21
C ARG A 452 3.65 3.51 9.67
N TYR A 453 3.12 2.31 9.45
CA TYR A 453 1.86 1.89 10.06
C TYR A 453 1.94 2.01 11.59
N PRO A 454 0.94 2.58 12.29
CA PRO A 454 -0.37 3.02 11.80
C PRO A 454 -0.48 4.54 11.55
N GLY A 455 0.57 5.27 11.20
CA GLY A 455 0.54 6.75 11.09
C GLY A 455 -0.58 7.32 10.20
N ILE A 456 -1.12 8.50 10.56
CA ILE A 456 -2.24 9.15 9.85
C ILE A 456 -1.97 9.55 8.39
N GLY A 457 -0.70 9.58 7.97
CA GLY A 457 -0.33 10.04 6.63
C GLY A 457 -0.28 11.57 6.50
N GLU A 458 -0.07 12.09 5.29
CA GLU A 458 -0.13 13.54 5.01
C GLU A 458 -0.89 13.84 3.71
N PHE A 459 -1.53 15.02 3.65
CA PHE A 459 -2.15 15.52 2.42
C PHE A 459 -1.09 15.78 1.33
N GLN A 460 -1.33 15.30 0.10
CA GLN A 460 -0.34 15.31 -0.99
C GLN A 460 -0.64 16.35 -2.08
N CYS A 461 -1.09 17.54 -1.69
CA CYS A 461 -1.63 18.57 -2.59
C CYS A 461 -0.79 19.86 -2.69
N TYR A 462 0.50 19.79 -2.39
CA TYR A 462 1.37 20.98 -2.30
C TYR A 462 2.13 21.30 -3.59
N ASP A 463 1.89 20.57 -4.68
CA ASP A 463 2.41 20.92 -6.01
C ASP A 463 1.74 22.19 -6.55
N GLN A 464 2.44 22.92 -7.44
CA GLN A 464 1.97 24.22 -7.95
C GLN A 464 0.59 24.16 -8.65
N TYR A 465 0.22 23.01 -9.23
CA TYR A 465 -1.03 22.85 -9.98
C TYR A 465 -2.20 22.56 -9.04
N MET A 466 -1.98 21.73 -8.01
CA MET A 466 -2.94 21.50 -6.93
C MET A 466 -3.15 22.75 -6.07
N LEU A 467 -2.09 23.49 -5.74
CA LEU A 467 -2.22 24.78 -5.04
C LEU A 467 -2.95 25.85 -5.88
N LYS A 468 -2.76 25.86 -7.21
CA LYS A 468 -3.51 26.70 -8.16
C LYS A 468 -5.00 26.30 -8.21
N SER A 469 -5.30 25.00 -8.16
CA SER A 469 -6.68 24.47 -8.07
C SER A 469 -7.36 24.87 -6.75
N LEU A 470 -6.68 24.67 -5.62
CA LEU A 470 -7.17 25.04 -4.28
C LEU A 470 -7.44 26.53 -4.15
N ARG A 471 -6.52 27.37 -4.66
CA ARG A 471 -6.69 28.83 -4.70
C ARG A 471 -7.96 29.23 -5.44
N LYS A 472 -8.17 28.69 -6.63
CA LYS A 472 -9.39 28.94 -7.43
C LYS A 472 -10.66 28.50 -6.70
N ALA A 473 -10.63 27.36 -5.98
CA ALA A 473 -11.76 26.89 -5.19
C ALA A 473 -12.06 27.79 -3.98
N ALA A 474 -11.03 28.29 -3.30
CA ALA A 474 -11.14 29.20 -2.15
C ALA A 474 -11.66 30.58 -2.58
N GLU A 475 -11.17 31.12 -3.70
CA GLU A 475 -11.64 32.35 -4.33
C GLU A 475 -13.11 32.23 -4.79
N ALA A 476 -13.48 31.13 -5.44
CA ALA A 476 -14.86 30.88 -5.87
C ALA A 476 -15.86 30.75 -4.70
N ARG A 477 -15.38 30.41 -3.50
CA ARG A 477 -16.18 30.37 -2.26
C ARG A 477 -16.13 31.68 -1.46
N GLY A 478 -15.46 32.71 -1.96
CA GLY A 478 -15.33 34.03 -1.30
C GLY A 478 -14.34 34.06 -0.12
N HIS A 479 -13.55 33.01 0.08
CA HIS A 479 -12.66 32.84 1.23
C HIS A 479 -11.21 32.59 0.80
N ALA A 480 -10.59 33.56 0.11
CA ALA A 480 -9.21 33.44 -0.41
C ALA A 480 -8.16 33.06 0.66
N ILE A 481 -8.41 33.32 1.95
CA ILE A 481 -7.56 32.88 3.07
C ILE A 481 -7.51 31.35 3.26
N TRP A 482 -8.46 30.60 2.67
CA TRP A 482 -8.49 29.13 2.68
C TRP A 482 -7.68 28.50 1.53
N ALA A 483 -6.95 29.29 0.74
CA ALA A 483 -6.12 28.83 -0.38
C ALA A 483 -4.81 28.12 0.04
N ARG A 484 -4.87 27.21 1.02
CA ARG A 484 -3.73 26.45 1.57
C ARG A 484 -4.18 25.13 2.23
N GLY A 485 -3.27 24.18 2.38
CA GLY A 485 -3.50 22.96 3.17
C GLY A 485 -3.48 23.22 4.69
N PRO A 486 -4.02 22.29 5.53
CA PRO A 486 -4.21 22.57 6.95
C PRO A 486 -2.91 22.64 7.75
N ASP A 487 -2.75 23.72 8.54
CA ASP A 487 -1.50 24.01 9.23
C ASP A 487 -1.21 23.10 10.44
N ASN A 488 -2.24 22.43 10.96
CA ASN A 488 -2.27 21.67 12.21
C ASN A 488 -2.59 20.18 12.01
N ALA A 489 -2.41 19.65 10.80
CA ALA A 489 -2.64 18.24 10.44
C ALA A 489 -1.59 17.24 10.96
N GLY A 490 -0.58 17.67 11.73
CA GLY A 490 0.50 16.80 12.18
C GLY A 490 1.48 16.45 11.06
N THR A 491 1.95 15.20 11.05
CA THR A 491 2.91 14.63 10.08
C THR A 491 2.57 13.15 9.81
N TYR A 492 3.24 12.52 8.83
CA TYR A 492 3.02 11.14 8.38
C TYR A 492 2.80 10.12 9.52
N ASN A 493 3.57 10.25 10.62
CA ASN A 493 3.60 9.29 11.73
C ASN A 493 2.86 9.77 13.00
N SER A 494 2.14 10.91 12.94
CA SER A 494 1.30 11.38 14.05
C SER A 494 0.08 10.46 14.25
N GLN A 495 -0.54 10.56 15.42
CA GLN A 495 -1.84 9.98 15.76
C GLN A 495 -2.94 11.06 15.70
N PRO A 496 -4.22 10.75 15.44
CA PRO A 496 -5.26 11.76 15.23
C PRO A 496 -5.38 12.75 16.40
N HIS A 497 -5.35 12.23 17.64
CA HIS A 497 -5.47 12.99 18.88
C HIS A 497 -4.25 13.88 19.21
N GLU A 498 -3.11 13.69 18.55
CA GLU A 498 -1.92 14.56 18.68
C GLU A 498 -2.03 15.83 17.82
N THR A 499 -3.02 15.90 16.93
CA THR A 499 -3.16 16.97 15.93
C THR A 499 -4.35 17.88 16.24
N GLY A 500 -4.25 19.16 15.87
CA GLY A 500 -5.38 20.09 15.97
C GLY A 500 -6.44 19.89 14.87
N PHE A 501 -6.07 19.21 13.77
CA PHE A 501 -6.98 18.97 12.66
C PHE A 501 -7.83 17.70 12.83
N PHE A 502 -7.26 16.59 13.29
CA PHE A 502 -7.90 15.27 13.31
C PHE A 502 -8.33 14.78 14.70
N CYS A 503 -8.11 15.54 15.77
CA CYS A 503 -8.64 15.18 17.10
C CYS A 503 -10.19 15.26 17.13
N ASP A 504 -10.81 14.65 18.14
CA ASP A 504 -12.26 14.71 18.30
C ASP A 504 -12.73 16.16 18.50
N GLY A 505 -13.59 16.65 17.60
CA GLY A 505 -13.99 18.06 17.54
C GLY A 505 -12.97 19.01 16.90
N GLY A 506 -11.89 18.50 16.30
CA GLY A 506 -10.87 19.27 15.60
C GLY A 506 -11.30 19.90 14.27
N ASP A 507 -10.38 20.64 13.64
CA ASP A 507 -10.69 21.51 12.49
C ASP A 507 -11.27 20.78 11.26
N TYR A 508 -11.13 19.45 11.13
CA TYR A 508 -11.70 18.65 10.04
C TYR A 508 -13.22 18.84 9.87
N ASP A 509 -13.94 18.98 10.98
CA ASP A 509 -15.41 19.18 11.02
C ASP A 509 -15.78 20.68 11.07
N GLY A 510 -14.78 21.58 11.13
CA GLY A 510 -14.93 23.03 11.04
C GLY A 510 -15.17 23.54 9.61
N PHE A 511 -15.59 24.81 9.46
CA PHE A 511 -15.92 25.40 8.15
C PHE A 511 -14.78 25.29 7.12
N TYR A 512 -13.53 25.46 7.56
CA TYR A 512 -12.35 25.33 6.73
C TYR A 512 -12.04 23.87 6.40
N GLY A 513 -12.04 22.95 7.38
CA GLY A 513 -11.79 21.53 7.16
C GLY A 513 -12.80 20.91 6.19
N ARG A 514 -14.09 21.16 6.38
CA ARG A 514 -15.13 20.71 5.43
C ARG A 514 -14.92 21.25 4.02
N PHE A 515 -14.49 22.51 3.87
CA PHE A 515 -14.15 23.07 2.56
C PHE A 515 -12.94 22.35 1.93
N PHE A 516 -11.84 22.23 2.67
CA PHE A 516 -10.59 21.65 2.18
C PHE A 516 -10.77 20.16 1.83
N LEU A 517 -11.41 19.38 2.69
CA LEU A 517 -11.67 17.95 2.48
C LEU A 517 -12.68 17.72 1.34
N SER A 518 -13.70 18.58 1.20
CA SER A 518 -14.59 18.54 0.03
C SER A 518 -13.81 18.78 -1.27
N TRP A 519 -12.92 19.78 -1.32
CA TRP A 519 -12.08 20.02 -2.49
C TRP A 519 -11.12 18.85 -2.77
N TYR A 520 -10.39 18.38 -1.77
CA TYR A 520 -9.35 17.35 -1.89
C TYR A 520 -9.94 16.01 -2.37
N SER A 521 -11.09 15.61 -1.82
CA SER A 521 -11.86 14.45 -2.28
C SER A 521 -12.57 14.67 -3.62
N GLN A 522 -13.04 15.87 -3.92
CA GLN A 522 -13.63 16.15 -5.22
C GLN A 522 -12.59 16.03 -6.34
N VAL A 523 -11.35 16.48 -6.15
CA VAL A 523 -10.27 16.31 -7.16
C VAL A 523 -9.99 14.83 -7.45
N LEU A 524 -10.07 13.95 -6.45
CA LEU A 524 -9.98 12.49 -6.60
C LEU A 524 -11.11 11.94 -7.49
N VAL A 525 -12.37 12.27 -7.18
CA VAL A 525 -13.54 11.85 -7.97
C VAL A 525 -13.48 12.42 -9.40
N ASP A 526 -13.07 13.68 -9.53
CA ASP A 526 -12.86 14.38 -10.79
C ASP A 526 -11.78 13.74 -11.68
N HIS A 527 -10.71 13.24 -11.08
CA HIS A 527 -9.63 12.51 -11.77
C HIS A 527 -10.14 11.16 -12.27
N GLY A 528 -10.68 10.34 -11.36
CA GLY A 528 -11.25 9.03 -11.70
C GLY A 528 -12.26 9.15 -12.84
N ASN A 529 -13.17 10.12 -12.78
CA ASN A 529 -14.15 10.37 -13.84
C ASN A 529 -13.50 10.67 -15.20
N ARG A 530 -12.44 11.49 -15.25
CA ARG A 530 -11.74 11.82 -16.50
C ARG A 530 -11.09 10.61 -17.14
N VAL A 531 -10.30 9.87 -16.36
CA VAL A 531 -9.53 8.74 -16.89
C VAL A 531 -10.46 7.59 -17.26
N LEU A 532 -11.48 7.30 -16.45
CA LEU A 532 -12.44 6.24 -16.73
C LEU A 532 -13.39 6.56 -17.89
N SER A 533 -13.77 7.82 -18.09
CA SER A 533 -14.50 8.23 -19.32
C SER A 533 -13.66 8.03 -20.58
N LEU A 534 -12.33 8.21 -20.51
CA LEU A 534 -11.43 7.93 -21.63
C LEU A 534 -11.15 6.43 -21.79
N ALA A 535 -11.07 5.66 -20.70
CA ALA A 535 -10.96 4.21 -20.74
C ALA A 535 -12.21 3.56 -21.37
N LYS A 536 -13.41 4.06 -21.05
CA LYS A 536 -14.68 3.64 -21.67
C LYS A 536 -14.70 3.81 -23.19
N LEU A 537 -14.05 4.87 -23.70
CA LEU A 537 -13.90 5.12 -25.13
C LEU A 537 -12.78 4.28 -25.77
N ALA A 538 -11.72 3.96 -25.02
CA ALA A 538 -10.63 3.11 -25.49
C ALA A 538 -10.99 1.61 -25.49
N PHE A 539 -11.89 1.18 -24.59
CA PHE A 539 -12.26 -0.22 -24.35
C PHE A 539 -13.78 -0.45 -24.49
N GLU A 540 -14.42 0.21 -25.46
CA GLU A 540 -15.84 0.04 -25.73
C GLU A 540 -16.21 -1.45 -25.92
N GLY A 541 -17.29 -1.89 -25.27
CA GLY A 541 -17.73 -3.30 -25.24
C GLY A 541 -16.96 -4.20 -24.26
N SER A 542 -15.87 -3.74 -23.64
CA SER A 542 -15.07 -4.52 -22.69
C SER A 542 -15.44 -4.21 -21.23
N CYS A 543 -15.19 -5.15 -20.31
CA CYS A 543 -15.32 -4.88 -18.88
C CYS A 543 -14.12 -4.05 -18.39
N VAL A 544 -14.40 -2.94 -17.70
CA VAL A 544 -13.39 -2.07 -17.07
C VAL A 544 -13.63 -2.07 -15.56
N THR A 545 -12.57 -2.17 -14.77
CA THR A 545 -12.61 -2.07 -13.29
C THR A 545 -11.66 -0.98 -12.77
N ALA A 546 -11.96 -0.45 -11.58
CA ALA A 546 -11.16 0.56 -10.91
C ALA A 546 -10.94 0.19 -9.44
N LYS A 547 -9.68 0.32 -9.00
CA LYS A 547 -9.22 -0.19 -7.71
C LYS A 547 -9.23 0.88 -6.61
N LEU A 548 -9.86 0.58 -5.48
CA LEU A 548 -9.77 1.38 -4.25
C LEU A 548 -8.78 0.79 -3.26
N SER A 549 -8.28 1.62 -2.34
CA SER A 549 -7.33 1.21 -1.31
C SER A 549 -8.05 0.92 0.02
N GLY A 550 -7.69 -0.17 0.69
CA GLY A 550 -8.20 -0.51 2.02
C GLY A 550 -7.45 0.27 3.10
N ILE A 551 -7.92 1.48 3.43
CA ILE A 551 -7.33 2.34 4.47
C ILE A 551 -8.09 2.14 5.79
N TYR A 552 -7.78 1.06 6.50
CA TYR A 552 -8.57 0.54 7.61
C TYR A 552 -8.13 1.00 9.01
N TRP A 553 -7.02 1.73 9.14
CA TRP A 553 -6.50 2.21 10.44
C TRP A 553 -7.02 3.62 10.76
N TRP A 554 -7.23 3.90 12.05
CA TRP A 554 -8.03 5.03 12.56
C TRP A 554 -9.52 5.07 12.15
N TYR A 555 -10.05 4.04 11.48
CA TYR A 555 -11.47 3.94 11.11
C TYR A 555 -12.42 4.01 12.33
N LYS A 556 -11.93 3.69 13.54
CA LYS A 556 -12.69 3.82 14.82
C LYS A 556 -12.53 5.18 15.51
N THR A 557 -11.98 6.19 14.83
CA THR A 557 -11.88 7.57 15.34
C THR A 557 -12.87 8.48 14.60
N ALA A 558 -13.39 9.53 15.23
CA ALA A 558 -14.44 10.35 14.60
C ALA A 558 -13.99 11.02 13.28
N SER A 559 -12.69 11.28 13.15
CA SER A 559 -12.09 11.93 11.98
C SER A 559 -11.67 10.99 10.85
N HIS A 560 -11.53 9.67 11.08
CA HIS A 560 -11.04 8.72 10.06
C HIS A 560 -9.74 9.19 9.36
N ALA A 561 -8.78 9.69 10.14
CA ALA A 561 -7.70 10.55 9.64
C ALA A 561 -6.89 10.01 8.43
N ALA A 562 -6.62 8.70 8.38
CA ALA A 562 -5.88 8.10 7.27
C ALA A 562 -6.69 8.04 5.96
N GLU A 563 -8.00 7.83 6.04
CA GLU A 563 -8.91 7.92 4.88
C GLU A 563 -8.92 9.36 4.35
N LEU A 564 -9.00 10.35 5.25
CA LEU A 564 -8.97 11.77 4.89
C LEU A 564 -7.68 12.15 4.15
N THR A 565 -6.50 11.73 4.62
CA THR A 565 -5.23 12.02 3.92
C THR A 565 -5.10 11.26 2.60
N ALA A 566 -5.63 10.03 2.52
CA ALA A 566 -5.72 9.26 1.28
C ALA A 566 -6.73 9.83 0.25
N GLY A 567 -7.61 10.73 0.67
CA GLY A 567 -8.59 11.43 -0.19
C GLY A 567 -10.04 10.94 -0.05
N TYR A 568 -10.28 9.91 0.75
CA TYR A 568 -11.62 9.42 1.07
C TYR A 568 -12.18 10.27 2.21
N TYR A 569 -13.06 11.23 1.89
CA TYR A 569 -13.64 12.14 2.89
C TYR A 569 -14.77 11.43 3.67
N ASN A 570 -14.39 10.45 4.49
CA ASN A 570 -15.27 9.48 5.17
C ASN A 570 -15.25 9.60 6.72
N PRO A 571 -15.42 10.80 7.33
CA PRO A 571 -15.53 10.89 8.79
C PRO A 571 -16.83 10.22 9.27
N CYS A 572 -16.95 9.93 10.57
CA CYS A 572 -18.04 9.12 11.12
C CYS A 572 -19.47 9.71 10.93
N ASN A 573 -19.58 10.95 10.45
CA ASN A 573 -20.82 11.66 10.13
C ASN A 573 -21.12 11.78 8.62
N ARG A 574 -20.32 11.18 7.74
CA ARG A 574 -20.46 11.28 6.27
C ARG A 574 -19.86 10.06 5.54
N ASP A 575 -20.67 9.39 4.73
CA ASP A 575 -20.18 8.44 3.73
C ASP A 575 -19.28 9.15 2.70
N GLY A 576 -18.00 8.80 2.69
CA GLY A 576 -17.00 9.28 1.73
C GLY A 576 -16.95 8.53 0.41
N TYR A 577 -17.53 7.33 0.34
CA TYR A 577 -17.45 6.42 -0.80
C TYR A 577 -18.60 6.58 -1.79
N ALA A 578 -19.81 6.98 -1.36
CA ALA A 578 -20.97 7.16 -2.24
C ALA A 578 -20.70 8.01 -3.50
N ALA A 579 -19.88 9.06 -3.40
CA ALA A 579 -19.50 9.90 -4.54
C ALA A 579 -18.58 9.17 -5.54
N ILE A 580 -17.70 8.29 -5.05
CA ILE A 580 -16.83 7.44 -5.86
C ILE A 580 -17.69 6.38 -6.58
N MET A 581 -18.61 5.71 -5.87
CA MET A 581 -19.47 4.69 -6.45
C MET A 581 -20.41 5.26 -7.51
N THR A 582 -20.96 6.46 -7.28
CA THR A 582 -21.72 7.22 -8.29
C THR A 582 -20.88 7.48 -9.56
N MET A 583 -19.61 7.88 -9.39
CA MET A 583 -18.69 8.13 -10.51
C MET A 583 -18.36 6.85 -11.28
N LEU A 584 -18.09 5.74 -10.58
CA LEU A 584 -17.88 4.43 -11.22
C LEU A 584 -19.12 3.98 -12.02
N LYS A 585 -20.33 4.15 -11.45
CA LYS A 585 -21.60 3.78 -12.09
C LYS A 585 -21.90 4.61 -13.35
N ILE A 586 -21.61 5.91 -13.33
CA ILE A 586 -21.72 6.80 -14.51
C ILE A 586 -20.78 6.33 -15.63
N ASN A 587 -19.55 5.94 -15.29
CA ASN A 587 -18.60 5.42 -16.26
C ASN A 587 -18.92 3.98 -16.69
N GLY A 588 -19.70 3.21 -15.91
CA GLY A 588 -20.01 1.80 -16.17
C GLY A 588 -18.84 0.89 -15.82
N VAL A 589 -18.11 1.23 -14.76
CA VAL A 589 -16.84 0.61 -14.35
C VAL A 589 -17.06 -0.18 -13.06
N SER A 590 -16.57 -1.41 -13.00
CA SER A 590 -16.61 -2.25 -11.81
C SER A 590 -15.73 -1.71 -10.69
N LEU A 591 -16.06 -2.06 -9.45
CA LEU A 591 -15.25 -1.76 -8.27
C LEU A 591 -14.30 -2.93 -7.98
N ASN A 592 -12.99 -2.69 -7.88
CA ASN A 592 -12.07 -3.64 -7.24
C ASN A 592 -11.70 -3.15 -5.83
N ILE A 593 -11.92 -4.00 -4.82
CA ILE A 593 -11.58 -3.74 -3.42
C ILE A 593 -10.67 -4.85 -2.86
N PRO A 594 -9.56 -4.53 -2.17
CA PRO A 594 -8.80 -5.54 -1.44
C PRO A 594 -9.56 -6.04 -0.20
N CYS A 595 -9.82 -7.35 -0.12
CA CYS A 595 -10.18 -8.02 1.13
C CYS A 595 -8.97 -7.96 2.08
N VAL A 596 -9.03 -7.05 3.06
CA VAL A 596 -7.96 -6.87 4.06
C VAL A 596 -8.06 -7.91 5.15
N GLU A 597 -7.23 -8.94 5.07
CA GLU A 597 -7.00 -9.86 6.18
C GLU A 597 -6.06 -9.23 7.22
N LEU A 598 -6.57 -8.83 8.38
CA LEU A 598 -5.68 -8.67 9.54
C LEU A 598 -5.28 -10.08 10.04
N PRO A 599 -3.98 -10.41 10.15
CA PRO A 599 -3.56 -11.75 10.58
C PRO A 599 -4.10 -12.08 11.98
N THR A 600 -4.92 -13.13 12.08
CA THR A 600 -5.68 -13.48 13.30
C THR A 600 -4.79 -13.80 14.51
N LEU A 601 -3.49 -14.05 14.31
CA LEU A 601 -2.52 -14.27 15.39
C LEU A 601 -2.25 -13.01 16.23
N ASN A 602 -2.34 -11.80 15.65
CA ASN A 602 -1.85 -10.57 16.30
C ASN A 602 -2.93 -9.81 17.08
N GLN A 603 -4.17 -10.29 17.14
CA GLN A 603 -5.19 -9.70 18.03
C GLN A 603 -4.86 -9.90 19.53
N HIS A 604 -3.97 -10.84 19.86
CA HIS A 604 -3.47 -11.05 21.22
C HIS A 604 -2.11 -10.40 21.50
N GLU A 605 -1.45 -9.79 20.51
CA GLU A 605 -0.17 -9.06 20.69
C GLU A 605 -0.28 -7.59 20.22
N GLY A 606 -0.84 -6.74 21.09
CA GLY A 606 -0.27 -5.40 21.30
C GLY A 606 -0.61 -4.26 20.33
N PHE A 607 -1.73 -4.30 19.58
CA PHE A 607 -2.12 -3.19 18.69
C PHE A 607 -3.47 -2.46 18.99
N PRO A 608 -3.92 -2.27 20.26
CA PRO A 608 -5.14 -1.53 20.55
C PRO A 608 -5.06 -0.03 20.14
N GLU A 609 -3.85 0.52 20.06
CA GLU A 609 -3.56 1.91 19.67
C GLU A 609 -3.88 2.21 18.19
N THR A 610 -4.22 1.21 17.36
CA THR A 610 -4.41 1.39 15.90
C THR A 610 -5.81 1.87 15.49
N PHE A 611 -6.81 1.76 16.37
CA PHE A 611 -8.23 2.08 16.10
C PHE A 611 -8.74 1.54 14.76
N ALA A 612 -8.32 0.33 14.40
CA ALA A 612 -8.53 -0.26 13.08
C ALA A 612 -9.87 -1.00 12.93
N ASP A 613 -10.48 -0.95 11.74
CA ASP A 613 -11.61 -1.81 11.35
C ASP A 613 -11.57 -2.24 9.86
N PRO A 614 -10.85 -3.31 9.50
CA PRO A 614 -10.87 -3.81 8.12
C PRO A 614 -12.22 -4.42 7.73
N GLU A 615 -12.92 -5.06 8.69
CA GLU A 615 -14.20 -5.73 8.43
C GLU A 615 -15.33 -4.71 8.29
N GLY A 616 -15.35 -3.67 9.12
CA GLY A 616 -16.24 -2.52 9.00
C GLY A 616 -16.02 -1.71 7.72
N LEU A 617 -14.76 -1.45 7.33
CA LEU A 617 -14.43 -0.76 6.08
C LEU A 617 -14.88 -1.58 4.85
N VAL A 618 -14.52 -2.87 4.79
CA VAL A 618 -14.94 -3.75 3.69
C VAL A 618 -16.47 -3.81 3.63
N TRP A 619 -17.17 -3.90 4.76
CA TRP A 619 -18.62 -3.86 4.79
C TRP A 619 -19.19 -2.55 4.23
N GLN A 620 -18.67 -1.38 4.65
CA GLN A 620 -19.15 -0.08 4.12
C GLN A 620 -18.96 0.00 2.60
N VAL A 621 -17.75 -0.29 2.12
CA VAL A 621 -17.38 -0.09 0.70
C VAL A 621 -18.09 -1.09 -0.21
N LEU A 622 -18.31 -2.34 0.24
CA LEU A 622 -19.10 -3.34 -0.50
C LEU A 622 -20.57 -2.91 -0.65
N ASN A 623 -21.23 -2.53 0.46
CA ASN A 623 -22.64 -2.11 0.39
C ASN A 623 -22.79 -0.81 -0.42
N ALA A 624 -21.93 0.19 -0.22
CA ALA A 624 -21.95 1.42 -1.00
C ALA A 624 -21.77 1.20 -2.52
N GLY A 625 -21.01 0.18 -2.93
CA GLY A 625 -20.88 -0.22 -4.34
C GLY A 625 -22.10 -0.99 -4.85
N TRP A 626 -22.60 -1.95 -4.07
CA TRP A 626 -23.75 -2.77 -4.46
C TRP A 626 -25.09 -2.02 -4.44
N ASP A 627 -25.30 -1.05 -3.55
CA ASP A 627 -26.55 -0.26 -3.44
C ASP A 627 -26.76 0.71 -4.61
N VAL A 628 -25.75 0.87 -5.47
CA VAL A 628 -25.86 1.52 -6.79
C VAL A 628 -25.65 0.54 -7.94
N ASP A 629 -25.88 -0.77 -7.71
CA ASP A 629 -25.62 -1.92 -8.58
C ASP A 629 -24.34 -1.84 -9.42
N LEU A 630 -23.19 -1.69 -8.74
CA LEU A 630 -21.88 -1.97 -9.34
C LEU A 630 -21.56 -3.48 -9.27
N PRO A 631 -20.98 -4.06 -10.35
CA PRO A 631 -20.23 -5.31 -10.23
C PRO A 631 -19.01 -5.06 -9.35
N VAL A 632 -18.78 -5.95 -8.39
CA VAL A 632 -17.66 -5.85 -7.45
C VAL A 632 -16.71 -7.03 -7.62
N THR A 633 -15.44 -6.74 -7.86
CA THR A 633 -14.34 -7.69 -7.85
C THR A 633 -13.50 -7.52 -6.58
N SER A 634 -12.72 -8.53 -6.21
CA SER A 634 -11.83 -8.41 -5.07
C SER A 634 -10.52 -9.18 -5.24
N GLN A 635 -9.59 -8.91 -4.33
CA GLN A 635 -8.26 -9.52 -4.24
C GLN A 635 -7.83 -9.60 -2.76
N ASN A 636 -7.01 -10.56 -2.36
CA ASN A 636 -6.50 -10.63 -0.98
C ASN A 636 -5.43 -9.56 -0.73
N GLY A 637 -5.59 -8.75 0.32
CA GLY A 637 -4.64 -7.68 0.68
C GLY A 637 -3.30 -8.17 1.25
N PHE A 638 -3.26 -9.41 1.78
CA PHE A 638 -2.06 -10.08 2.26
C PHE A 638 -2.03 -11.55 1.77
N PRO A 639 -0.87 -12.24 1.73
CA PRO A 639 -0.78 -13.60 1.19
C PRO A 639 -1.62 -14.65 1.94
N CYS A 640 -2.78 -14.97 1.36
CA CYS A 640 -3.78 -15.91 1.86
C CYS A 640 -3.32 -17.37 1.64
N LEU A 641 -2.64 -17.98 2.60
CA LEU A 641 -2.01 -19.31 2.41
C LEU A 641 -2.66 -20.46 3.19
N ASN A 642 -3.75 -20.21 3.92
CA ASN A 642 -4.40 -21.24 4.74
C ASN A 642 -5.93 -21.20 4.69
N ARG A 643 -6.53 -22.28 5.20
CA ARG A 643 -7.98 -22.52 5.23
C ARG A 643 -8.79 -21.42 5.94
N VAL A 644 -8.26 -20.81 7.01
CA VAL A 644 -8.95 -19.74 7.76
C VAL A 644 -8.98 -18.44 6.97
N SER A 645 -7.87 -18.08 6.32
CA SER A 645 -7.81 -16.92 5.42
C SER A 645 -8.75 -17.09 4.22
N TYR A 646 -8.75 -18.26 3.57
CA TYR A 646 -9.67 -18.55 2.45
C TYR A 646 -11.15 -18.51 2.85
N ASN A 647 -11.51 -18.91 4.08
CA ASN A 647 -12.88 -18.80 4.58
C ASN A 647 -13.34 -17.34 4.68
N LYS A 648 -12.52 -16.42 5.20
CA LYS A 648 -12.88 -14.99 5.25
C LYS A 648 -13.13 -14.42 3.86
N VAL A 649 -12.29 -14.78 2.88
CA VAL A 649 -12.50 -14.38 1.47
C VAL A 649 -13.82 -14.92 0.93
N LEU A 650 -14.16 -16.19 1.21
CA LEU A 650 -15.42 -16.82 0.78
C LEU A 650 -16.66 -16.16 1.41
N ASP A 651 -16.60 -15.77 2.68
CA ASP A 651 -17.73 -15.14 3.36
C ASP A 651 -17.99 -13.70 2.88
N HIS A 652 -16.95 -12.94 2.50
CA HIS A 652 -17.11 -11.67 1.80
C HIS A 652 -17.56 -11.85 0.34
N ALA A 653 -17.04 -12.87 -0.36
CA ALA A 653 -17.33 -13.10 -1.78
C ALA A 653 -18.74 -13.64 -2.05
N LYS A 654 -19.34 -14.32 -1.06
CA LYS A 654 -20.68 -14.91 -1.11
C LYS A 654 -21.38 -14.69 0.24
N PRO A 655 -21.82 -13.47 0.63
CA PRO A 655 -22.45 -13.24 1.92
C PRO A 655 -23.67 -14.15 2.16
N MET A 656 -23.78 -14.75 3.34
CA MET A 656 -24.77 -15.82 3.58
C MET A 656 -26.23 -15.35 3.62
N ASN A 657 -26.45 -14.11 4.05
CA ASN A 657 -27.78 -13.55 4.32
C ASN A 657 -28.04 -12.26 3.52
N ASP A 658 -27.38 -12.07 2.38
CA ASP A 658 -27.69 -10.95 1.49
C ASP A 658 -29.08 -11.17 0.85
N PRO A 659 -30.03 -10.24 1.00
CA PRO A 659 -31.42 -10.45 0.57
C PRO A 659 -31.59 -10.43 -0.96
N ASP A 660 -30.62 -9.88 -1.70
CA ASP A 660 -30.64 -9.71 -3.14
C ASP A 660 -29.72 -10.74 -3.85
N GLY A 661 -29.07 -11.62 -3.09
CA GLY A 661 -28.16 -12.66 -3.59
C GLY A 661 -26.81 -12.13 -4.10
N ARG A 662 -26.37 -10.95 -3.61
CA ARG A 662 -25.15 -10.28 -4.05
C ARG A 662 -23.89 -11.12 -3.76
N HIS A 663 -22.92 -11.06 -4.67
CA HIS A 663 -21.66 -11.81 -4.62
C HIS A 663 -20.61 -11.11 -5.49
N PHE A 664 -19.34 -11.51 -5.36
CA PHE A 664 -18.27 -10.97 -6.21
C PHE A 664 -18.39 -11.46 -7.65
N SER A 665 -18.13 -10.57 -8.61
CA SER A 665 -18.11 -10.86 -10.05
C SER A 665 -16.83 -11.56 -10.50
N SER A 666 -15.72 -11.38 -9.78
CA SER A 666 -14.50 -12.21 -9.86
C SER A 666 -13.61 -11.98 -8.64
N PHE A 667 -12.71 -12.93 -8.36
CA PHE A 667 -11.66 -12.76 -7.36
C PHE A 667 -10.27 -13.01 -7.94
N THR A 668 -9.28 -12.20 -7.57
CA THR A 668 -7.90 -12.35 -8.01
C THR A 668 -6.95 -12.61 -6.83
N TYR A 669 -6.30 -13.78 -6.86
CA TYR A 669 -5.32 -14.16 -5.86
C TYR A 669 -3.98 -13.42 -6.04
N LEU A 670 -3.53 -12.73 -4.99
CA LEU A 670 -2.21 -12.10 -4.88
C LEU A 670 -1.25 -13.00 -4.09
N ARG A 671 -0.18 -13.53 -4.66
CA ARG A 671 0.29 -13.49 -6.07
C ARG A 671 0.92 -14.85 -6.41
N LEU A 672 0.96 -15.22 -7.69
CA LEU A 672 1.69 -16.40 -8.17
C LEU A 672 3.15 -16.33 -7.68
N SER A 673 3.54 -17.35 -6.92
CA SER A 673 4.82 -17.39 -6.21
C SER A 673 5.25 -18.84 -5.95
N PRO A 674 6.54 -19.11 -5.67
CA PRO A 674 6.99 -20.42 -5.24
C PRO A 674 6.23 -20.94 -4.02
N ARG A 675 5.85 -20.04 -3.09
CA ARG A 675 5.09 -20.37 -1.88
C ARG A 675 3.67 -20.85 -2.18
N LEU A 676 2.96 -20.24 -3.13
CA LEU A 676 1.66 -20.74 -3.59
C LEU A 676 1.78 -22.15 -4.18
N MET A 677 2.88 -22.42 -4.89
CA MET A 677 3.17 -23.70 -5.55
C MET A 677 3.74 -24.78 -4.61
N GLU A 678 3.93 -24.49 -3.32
CA GLU A 678 4.21 -25.53 -2.31
C GLU A 678 2.99 -26.45 -2.15
N ARG A 679 3.22 -27.78 -2.18
CA ARG A 679 2.14 -28.79 -2.22
C ARG A 679 1.02 -28.57 -1.19
N GLN A 680 1.35 -28.21 0.05
CA GLN A 680 0.35 -28.02 1.10
C GLN A 680 -0.52 -26.79 0.86
N ASN A 681 0.10 -25.67 0.49
CA ASN A 681 -0.59 -24.40 0.22
C ASN A 681 -1.45 -24.51 -1.04
N PHE A 682 -0.97 -25.27 -2.04
CA PHE A 682 -1.68 -25.48 -3.30
C PHE A 682 -2.92 -26.36 -3.17
N ILE A 683 -2.94 -27.32 -2.23
CA ILE A 683 -4.14 -28.13 -1.92
C ILE A 683 -5.25 -27.27 -1.31
N GLU A 684 -4.90 -26.36 -0.39
CA GLU A 684 -5.87 -25.40 0.18
C GLU A 684 -6.32 -24.37 -0.86
N PHE A 685 -5.44 -23.98 -1.80
CA PHE A 685 -5.81 -23.13 -2.94
C PHE A 685 -6.78 -23.83 -3.91
N GLU A 686 -6.57 -25.10 -4.26
CA GLU A 686 -7.53 -25.90 -5.04
C GLU A 686 -8.90 -25.98 -4.35
N ARG A 687 -8.91 -26.24 -3.03
CA ARG A 687 -10.13 -26.22 -2.19
C ARG A 687 -10.84 -24.87 -2.24
N PHE A 688 -10.09 -23.76 -2.19
CA PHE A 688 -10.63 -22.41 -2.29
C PHE A 688 -11.26 -22.15 -3.66
N VAL A 689 -10.55 -22.46 -4.76
CA VAL A 689 -11.06 -22.30 -6.13
C VAL A 689 -12.39 -23.04 -6.30
N LYS A 690 -12.46 -24.32 -5.88
CA LYS A 690 -13.69 -25.13 -5.94
C LYS A 690 -14.85 -24.50 -5.17
N ARG A 691 -14.60 -23.94 -3.98
CA ARG A 691 -15.66 -23.26 -3.19
C ARG A 691 -16.06 -21.90 -3.76
N MET A 692 -15.16 -21.18 -4.43
CA MET A 692 -15.49 -19.99 -5.22
C MET A 692 -16.37 -20.34 -6.43
N HIS A 693 -16.08 -21.46 -7.10
CA HIS A 693 -16.90 -22.01 -8.18
C HIS A 693 -18.24 -22.59 -7.72
N GLY A 694 -18.45 -22.79 -6.42
CA GLY A 694 -19.68 -23.39 -5.88
C GLY A 694 -19.73 -24.92 -6.01
N GLU A 695 -18.57 -25.58 -6.11
CA GLU A 695 -18.46 -27.04 -6.08
C GLU A 695 -18.48 -27.58 -4.64
N ALA A 696 -18.96 -28.82 -4.48
CA ALA A 696 -18.90 -29.54 -3.22
C ALA A 696 -17.45 -30.03 -2.95
N VAL A 697 -16.87 -29.62 -1.82
CA VAL A 697 -15.57 -30.12 -1.36
C VAL A 697 -15.77 -31.16 -0.26
N LEU A 698 -15.29 -32.38 -0.50
CA LEU A 698 -15.22 -33.41 0.54
C LEU A 698 -14.10 -33.07 1.51
N ASP A 699 -14.43 -32.91 2.79
CA ASP A 699 -13.43 -32.81 3.84
C ASP A 699 -12.75 -34.17 4.05
N LEU A 700 -11.50 -34.28 3.58
CA LEU A 700 -10.62 -35.38 3.96
C LEU A 700 -10.36 -35.29 5.46
N GLN A 701 -10.91 -36.24 6.21
CA GLN A 701 -10.57 -36.46 7.61
C GLN A 701 -9.13 -36.95 7.69
N VAL A 702 -8.26 -36.09 8.23
CA VAL A 702 -6.83 -36.30 8.53
C VAL A 702 -6.58 -35.86 9.97
#